data_AF-A0A6S7H8Q8-F1
#
_entry.id   AF-A0A6S7H8Q8-F1
#
_cell.length_a   1.000
_cell.length_b   1.000
_cell.length_c   1.000
_cell.angle_alpha   90.00
_cell.angle_beta   90.00
_cell.angle_gamma   90.00
#
_symmetry.space_group_name_H-M   'P 1'
#
loop_
_entity.id
_entity.type
_entity.pdbx_description
1 polymer ?
#
loop_
_entity_poly.entity_id
_entity_poly.type
_entity_poly.pdbx_seq_one_letter_code
_entity_poly.pdbx_strand_id
1 'polypeptide(L)'
;MAGAPAKQLNSKKVKNSLQANFLSLFDNNFSSVCCRAVWRVRDQALDLARLNISLKRLQLDELLHNIPGVRFFISAITAIEATTRRDRGTVFPAISFFIVYSRSNECNEEIILDVLHNGDVEADVAPILPRQPEDGEGMARVLFTAVKDHNNEFVKEMVRVSNGYGIQRQLNDPDRPPIPPPHFPETSTRIVVVDADFGPAIRAARQNLEADGFQCEVHGIVEIPPAEPQLDNATSDLTETIRTFERFIKQMGYALYKGYIYARPAASEITFVKAMPVKDYLNTMLGNDAVREKILRNLSKLQRILSEDTCQVVQQISDFDLDVIEVSNGCAFRISTREFFVFRKEDFRGKSSRAFVPYDCLPPPNPGRFAEGIINSFPDLEERVKVLHKLYRCLVAKRMPEKVRKLVFLGPKNSGKTSWSAIFRRIMPVEMIVSVASGGQFSAGMIRNETELVIANHLTAMTPRTIRAVLEVGCDPDQEVLFDCPFYITTNRLTNYGDQNQRIYRRCSVYQTKALPSPTPGAYQWIYDHAMDCVAWMADMINDNIDFIGQEERWYEDMAVEHALPREVCELQLVDVERTLNLQPHDDDDDDDDDNDDQDDDDRDGDQDGDGDDDDDDDDDDAAAGEFSGSSISTMPPRKRRCRGFPLQYETLNA
;
A
#
# COMPACT_ATOMS: atom_id res chain seq x y z
N MET A 1 -22.45 -9.24 -16.75
CA MET A 1 -22.49 -10.70 -17.01
C MET A 1 -21.07 -11.14 -17.29
N ALA A 2 -20.46 -11.93 -16.40
CA ALA A 2 -19.12 -12.47 -16.63
C ALA A 2 -19.14 -13.37 -17.89
N GLY A 3 -18.15 -13.20 -18.77
CA GLY A 3 -18.10 -13.92 -20.05
C GLY A 3 -17.97 -15.43 -19.82
N ALA A 4 -18.80 -16.23 -20.49
CA ALA A 4 -18.72 -17.69 -20.44
C ALA A 4 -17.29 -18.17 -20.77
N PRO A 5 -16.82 -19.29 -20.19
CA PRO A 5 -15.51 -19.85 -20.49
C PRO A 5 -15.34 -20.06 -21.99
N ALA A 6 -14.19 -19.65 -22.55
CA ALA A 6 -13.97 -19.83 -23.97
C ALA A 6 -13.77 -21.33 -24.26
N LYS A 7 -14.19 -21.80 -25.44
CA LYS A 7 -13.81 -23.14 -25.92
C LYS A 7 -12.36 -23.18 -26.44
N GLN A 8 -11.89 -22.05 -26.95
CA GLN A 8 -10.55 -21.83 -27.51
C GLN A 8 -10.23 -20.34 -27.48
N LEU A 9 -8.95 -19.99 -27.62
CA LEU A 9 -8.51 -18.60 -27.80
C LEU A 9 -9.18 -17.95 -29.02
N ASN A 10 -9.88 -16.83 -28.83
CA ASN A 10 -10.65 -16.19 -29.91
C ASN A 10 -9.90 -15.06 -30.62
N SER A 11 -8.82 -14.53 -30.04
CA SER A 11 -8.04 -13.45 -30.64
C SER A 11 -7.13 -13.99 -31.74
N LYS A 12 -7.43 -13.67 -33.00
CA LYS A 12 -6.57 -14.01 -34.16
C LYS A 12 -5.19 -13.34 -34.04
N LYS A 13 -5.13 -12.11 -33.52
CA LYS A 13 -3.88 -11.36 -33.30
C LYS A 13 -2.97 -12.13 -32.34
N VAL A 14 -3.52 -12.51 -31.18
CA VAL A 14 -2.78 -13.28 -30.15
C VAL A 14 -2.40 -14.67 -30.67
N LYS A 15 -3.28 -15.37 -31.39
CA LYS A 15 -2.98 -16.66 -32.02
C LYS A 15 -1.76 -16.58 -32.94
N ASN A 16 -1.76 -15.59 -33.83
CA ASN A 16 -0.65 -15.37 -34.76
C ASN A 16 0.65 -15.03 -34.00
N SER A 17 0.54 -14.25 -32.93
CA SER A 17 1.70 -13.85 -32.12
C SER A 17 2.29 -15.03 -31.33
N LEU A 18 1.46 -15.86 -30.71
CA LEU A 18 1.87 -17.11 -30.06
C LEU A 18 2.54 -18.06 -31.07
N GLN A 19 2.00 -18.18 -32.27
CA GLN A 19 2.60 -19.01 -33.30
C GLN A 19 3.94 -18.46 -33.80
N ALA A 20 4.05 -17.15 -34.04
CA ALA A 20 5.25 -16.54 -34.59
C ALA A 20 6.40 -16.40 -33.58
N ASN A 21 6.07 -16.08 -32.32
CA ASN A 21 7.07 -15.71 -31.31
C ASN A 21 7.32 -16.81 -30.28
N PHE A 22 6.35 -17.69 -30.04
CA PHE A 22 6.45 -18.70 -29.00
C PHE A 22 6.67 -20.09 -29.58
N LEU A 23 5.89 -20.49 -30.59
CA LEU A 23 6.10 -21.79 -31.24
C LEU A 23 7.42 -21.88 -32.02
N SER A 24 7.98 -20.75 -32.43
CA SER A 24 9.30 -20.69 -33.07
C SER A 24 10.47 -20.96 -32.12
N LEU A 25 10.22 -20.96 -30.80
CA LEU A 25 11.22 -21.32 -29.79
C LEU A 25 11.45 -22.85 -29.71
N PHE A 26 10.60 -23.63 -30.36
CA PHE A 26 10.72 -25.08 -30.45
C PHE A 26 11.61 -25.46 -31.63
N ASP A 27 12.77 -26.03 -31.32
CA ASP A 27 13.54 -26.81 -32.29
C ASP A 27 13.13 -28.30 -32.21
N ASN A 28 13.49 -29.10 -33.21
CA ASN A 28 13.16 -30.54 -33.29
C ASN A 28 13.71 -31.39 -32.13
N ASN A 29 14.50 -30.79 -31.24
CA ASN A 29 15.15 -31.44 -30.09
C ASN A 29 14.30 -31.46 -28.81
N PHE A 30 13.12 -30.81 -28.81
CA PHE A 30 12.24 -30.73 -27.65
C PHE A 30 10.89 -31.36 -27.91
N SER A 31 10.30 -31.96 -26.88
CA SER A 31 8.94 -32.47 -26.86
C SER A 31 8.04 -31.53 -26.08
N SER A 32 6.73 -31.58 -26.34
CA SER A 32 5.75 -30.86 -25.53
C SER A 32 4.60 -31.76 -25.13
N VAL A 33 4.02 -31.47 -23.97
CA VAL A 33 2.78 -32.09 -23.48
C VAL A 33 1.86 -30.98 -23.02
N CYS A 34 0.57 -31.18 -23.25
CA CYS A 34 -0.45 -30.26 -22.76
C CYS A 34 -1.49 -31.04 -22.01
N CYS A 35 -1.81 -30.58 -20.82
CA CYS A 35 -2.74 -31.26 -19.93
C CYS A 35 -3.57 -30.23 -19.16
N ARG A 36 -4.59 -30.74 -18.46
CA ARG A 36 -5.45 -29.92 -17.65
C ARG A 36 -5.81 -30.63 -16.36
N ALA A 37 -5.57 -29.96 -15.23
CA ALA A 37 -6.02 -30.34 -13.91
C ALA A 37 -7.39 -29.69 -13.64
N VAL A 38 -8.39 -30.48 -13.24
CA VAL A 38 -9.78 -30.02 -13.07
C VAL A 38 -10.35 -30.46 -11.72
N TRP A 39 -10.79 -29.51 -10.88
CA TRP A 39 -11.42 -29.82 -9.59
C TRP A 39 -12.93 -30.02 -9.79
N ARG A 40 -13.33 -31.26 -10.04
CA ARG A 40 -14.74 -31.67 -10.25
C ARG A 40 -15.45 -31.93 -8.92
N VAL A 41 -15.51 -30.91 -8.08
CA VAL A 41 -16.08 -30.98 -6.72
C VAL A 41 -17.56 -30.52 -6.69
N ARG A 42 -18.33 -30.98 -5.71
CA ARG A 42 -19.76 -30.64 -5.55
C ARG A 42 -19.96 -29.28 -4.87
N ASP A 43 -21.07 -28.60 -5.18
CA ASP A 43 -21.51 -27.26 -4.76
C ASP A 43 -20.69 -26.56 -3.65
N GLN A 44 -20.76 -27.02 -2.39
CA GLN A 44 -20.09 -26.33 -1.27
C GLN A 44 -18.55 -26.35 -1.36
N ALA A 45 -17.98 -27.39 -1.97
CA ALA A 45 -16.53 -27.47 -2.20
C ALA A 45 -16.09 -26.72 -3.46
N LEU A 46 -17.01 -26.32 -4.35
CA LEU A 46 -16.69 -25.62 -5.60
C LEU A 46 -16.14 -24.21 -5.35
N ASP A 47 -16.73 -23.49 -4.40
CA ASP A 47 -16.24 -22.16 -4.03
C ASP A 47 -14.90 -22.25 -3.32
N LEU A 48 -14.70 -23.27 -2.46
CA LEU A 48 -13.41 -23.53 -1.84
C LEU A 48 -12.32 -23.90 -2.87
N ALA A 49 -12.66 -24.68 -3.90
CA ALA A 49 -11.73 -25.00 -4.99
C ALA A 49 -11.36 -23.75 -5.80
N ARG A 50 -12.31 -22.83 -6.04
CA ARG A 50 -12.05 -21.53 -6.68
C ARG A 50 -11.17 -20.64 -5.80
N LEU A 51 -11.42 -20.61 -4.49
CA LEU A 51 -10.64 -19.82 -3.53
C LEU A 51 -9.19 -20.31 -3.43
N ASN A 52 -8.94 -21.62 -3.59
CA ASN A 52 -7.59 -22.19 -3.51
C ASN A 52 -6.87 -22.29 -4.87
N ILE A 53 -7.50 -21.97 -6.00
CA ILE A 53 -6.95 -22.29 -7.34
C ILE A 53 -5.58 -21.66 -7.62
N SER A 54 -5.34 -20.43 -7.14
CA SER A 54 -4.03 -19.76 -7.29
C SER A 54 -2.95 -20.44 -6.44
N LEU A 55 -3.29 -20.90 -5.24
CA LEU A 55 -2.37 -21.65 -4.38
C LEU A 55 -2.05 -23.01 -4.99
N LYS A 56 -3.06 -23.73 -5.49
CA LYS A 56 -2.88 -25.01 -6.21
C LYS A 56 -2.02 -24.82 -7.45
N ARG A 57 -2.17 -23.72 -8.21
CA ARG A 57 -1.27 -23.39 -9.33
C ARG A 57 0.17 -23.28 -8.87
N LEU A 58 0.45 -22.57 -7.79
CA LEU A 58 1.82 -22.40 -7.29
C LEU A 58 2.45 -23.75 -6.89
N GLN A 59 1.68 -24.62 -6.23
CA GLN A 59 2.14 -25.96 -5.84
C GLN A 59 2.47 -26.82 -7.07
N LEU A 60 1.57 -26.84 -8.06
CA LEU A 60 1.79 -27.59 -9.30
C LEU A 60 2.92 -27.00 -10.16
N ASP A 61 3.05 -25.67 -10.21
CA ASP A 61 4.16 -24.98 -10.88
C ASP A 61 5.51 -25.41 -10.24
N GLU A 62 5.58 -25.49 -8.90
CA GLU A 62 6.79 -25.90 -8.18
C GLU A 62 7.16 -27.36 -8.44
N LEU A 63 6.16 -28.26 -8.45
CA LEU A 63 6.38 -29.67 -8.81
C LEU A 63 6.94 -29.80 -10.23
N LEU A 64 6.35 -29.10 -11.21
CA LEU A 64 6.83 -29.10 -12.59
C LEU A 64 8.22 -28.50 -12.75
N HIS A 65 8.52 -27.43 -12.01
CA HIS A 65 9.84 -26.79 -12.02
C HIS A 65 10.94 -27.76 -11.58
N ASN A 66 10.63 -28.67 -10.66
CA ASN A 66 11.60 -29.61 -10.09
C ASN A 66 11.78 -30.90 -10.92
N ILE A 67 11.04 -31.11 -12.01
CA ILE A 67 11.22 -32.28 -12.89
C ILE A 67 12.48 -32.08 -13.75
N PRO A 68 13.52 -32.93 -13.61
CA PRO A 68 14.72 -32.84 -14.44
C PRO A 68 14.36 -33.00 -15.91
N GLY A 69 14.77 -32.05 -16.77
CA GLY A 69 14.49 -32.09 -18.21
C GLY A 69 13.31 -31.24 -18.67
N VAL A 70 12.48 -30.70 -17.77
CA VAL A 70 11.56 -29.61 -18.10
C VAL A 70 12.36 -28.34 -18.37
N ARG A 71 12.05 -27.65 -19.48
CA ARG A 71 12.76 -26.44 -19.92
C ARG A 71 12.00 -25.18 -19.58
N PHE A 72 10.72 -25.17 -19.92
CA PHE A 72 9.79 -24.13 -19.52
C PHE A 72 8.36 -24.65 -19.69
N PHE A 73 7.40 -23.96 -19.08
CA PHE A 73 6.00 -24.28 -19.25
C PHE A 73 5.12 -23.03 -19.12
N ILE A 74 3.91 -23.11 -19.66
CA ILE A 74 2.85 -22.14 -19.41
C ILE A 74 1.83 -22.80 -18.48
N SER A 75 1.50 -22.15 -17.37
CA SER A 75 0.36 -22.50 -16.52
C SER A 75 -0.72 -21.43 -16.65
N ALA A 76 -1.94 -21.86 -16.97
CA ALA A 76 -3.07 -20.96 -17.18
C ALA A 76 -4.26 -21.42 -16.32
N ILE A 77 -4.72 -20.55 -15.42
CA ILE A 77 -6.00 -20.72 -14.75
C ILE A 77 -7.09 -20.55 -15.80
N THR A 78 -7.99 -21.53 -15.86
CA THR A 78 -9.03 -21.67 -16.87
C THR A 78 -10.32 -22.13 -16.21
N ALA A 79 -11.40 -22.15 -16.98
CA ALA A 79 -12.68 -22.64 -16.53
C ALA A 79 -13.27 -23.67 -17.51
N ILE A 80 -13.95 -24.69 -16.97
CA ILE A 80 -14.61 -25.74 -17.75
C ILE A 80 -16.07 -25.82 -17.38
N GLU A 81 -16.93 -25.64 -18.38
CA GLU A 81 -18.36 -25.90 -18.24
C GLU A 81 -18.63 -27.41 -18.24
N ALA A 82 -19.44 -27.88 -17.30
CA ALA A 82 -19.83 -29.28 -17.22
C ALA A 82 -20.64 -29.70 -18.45
N THR A 83 -20.24 -30.82 -19.05
CA THR A 83 -20.91 -31.39 -20.24
C THR A 83 -21.94 -32.46 -19.89
N THR A 84 -21.95 -32.93 -18.63
CA THR A 84 -22.88 -33.94 -18.12
C THR A 84 -24.28 -33.33 -17.96
N ARG A 85 -25.33 -34.14 -18.19
CA ARG A 85 -26.74 -33.69 -18.01
C ARG A 85 -27.05 -33.25 -16.57
N ARG A 86 -26.36 -33.81 -15.57
CA ARG A 86 -26.60 -33.55 -14.14
C ARG A 86 -26.05 -32.19 -13.69
N ASP A 87 -24.93 -31.75 -14.24
CA ASP A 87 -24.21 -30.56 -13.75
C ASP A 87 -24.23 -29.40 -14.76
N ARG A 88 -25.11 -29.46 -15.77
CA ARG A 88 -25.15 -28.54 -16.90
C ARG A 88 -25.26 -27.09 -16.44
N GLY A 89 -24.29 -26.26 -16.81
CA GLY A 89 -24.17 -24.86 -16.38
C GLY A 89 -23.20 -24.64 -15.21
N THR A 90 -22.74 -25.71 -14.55
CA THR A 90 -21.67 -25.64 -13.54
C THR A 90 -20.34 -25.39 -14.22
N VAL A 91 -19.55 -24.47 -13.67
CA VAL A 91 -18.24 -24.09 -14.18
C VAL A 91 -17.18 -24.45 -13.15
N PHE A 92 -16.39 -25.47 -13.48
CA PHE A 92 -15.29 -25.99 -12.65
C PHE A 92 -14.01 -25.16 -12.86
N PRO A 93 -13.29 -24.82 -11.78
CA PRO A 93 -11.96 -24.23 -11.89
C PRO A 93 -10.98 -25.29 -12.43
N ALA A 94 -10.06 -24.87 -13.28
CA ALA A 94 -9.07 -25.75 -13.87
C ALA A 94 -7.75 -25.02 -14.11
N ILE A 95 -6.64 -25.76 -14.17
CA ILE A 95 -5.35 -25.24 -14.59
C ILE A 95 -4.93 -26.01 -15.83
N SER A 96 -4.72 -25.28 -16.93
CA SER A 96 -4.19 -25.83 -18.17
C SER A 96 -2.68 -25.61 -18.22
N PHE A 97 -1.94 -26.65 -18.55
CA PHE A 97 -0.48 -26.59 -18.69
C PHE A 97 -0.08 -26.85 -20.14
N PHE A 98 0.87 -26.08 -20.65
CA PHE A 98 1.62 -26.38 -21.86
C PHE A 98 3.09 -26.49 -21.49
N ILE A 99 3.65 -27.69 -21.52
CA ILE A 99 4.94 -28.03 -20.90
C ILE A 99 5.91 -28.46 -21.98
N VAL A 100 7.13 -27.95 -21.90
CA VAL A 100 8.18 -28.17 -22.89
C VAL A 100 9.36 -28.82 -22.19
N TYR A 101 9.79 -29.96 -22.73
CA TYR A 101 10.77 -30.80 -22.07
C TYR A 101 11.71 -31.51 -23.06
N SER A 102 12.89 -31.89 -22.57
CA SER A 102 13.81 -32.78 -23.27
C SER A 102 13.48 -34.22 -22.93
N ARG A 103 13.08 -35.02 -23.92
CA ARG A 103 12.69 -36.42 -23.70
C ARG A 103 13.87 -37.23 -23.16
N SER A 104 13.68 -37.86 -22.01
CA SER A 104 14.66 -38.73 -21.35
C SER A 104 13.94 -39.83 -20.55
N ASN A 105 14.70 -40.72 -19.91
CA ASN A 105 14.11 -41.69 -18.97
C ASN A 105 13.56 -41.01 -17.71
N GLU A 106 14.03 -39.81 -17.38
CA GLU A 106 13.64 -39.03 -16.21
C GLU A 106 12.55 -37.99 -16.53
N CYS A 107 12.31 -37.73 -17.83
CA CYS A 107 11.35 -36.75 -18.29
C CYS A 107 10.62 -37.21 -19.56
N ASN A 108 9.36 -37.61 -19.39
CA ASN A 108 8.47 -37.94 -20.48
C ASN A 108 7.03 -37.57 -20.10
N GLU A 109 6.11 -37.68 -21.06
CA GLU A 109 4.70 -37.35 -20.87
C GLU A 109 4.04 -38.11 -19.71
N GLU A 110 4.35 -39.39 -19.54
CA GLU A 110 3.78 -40.22 -18.46
C GLU A 110 4.22 -39.73 -17.08
N ILE A 111 5.51 -39.45 -16.91
CA ILE A 111 6.06 -38.89 -15.65
C ILE A 111 5.44 -37.52 -15.34
N ILE A 112 5.32 -36.64 -16.34
CA ILE A 112 4.76 -35.29 -16.14
C ILE A 112 3.30 -35.37 -15.72
N LEU A 113 2.50 -36.24 -16.36
CA LEU A 113 1.10 -36.44 -16.01
C LEU A 113 0.95 -37.08 -14.63
N ASP A 114 1.80 -38.04 -14.29
CA ASP A 114 1.80 -38.71 -12.98
C ASP A 114 2.17 -37.74 -11.84
N VAL A 115 3.19 -36.90 -12.03
CA VAL A 115 3.57 -35.86 -11.04
C VAL A 115 2.43 -34.86 -10.82
N LEU A 116 1.75 -34.42 -11.89
CA LEU A 116 0.63 -33.49 -11.76
C LEU A 116 -0.59 -34.14 -11.12
N HIS A 117 -0.86 -35.41 -11.42
CA HIS A 117 -1.97 -36.17 -10.85
C HIS A 117 -1.75 -36.46 -9.36
N ASN A 118 -0.53 -36.89 -8.99
CA ASN A 118 -0.20 -37.21 -7.59
C ASN A 118 0.11 -35.96 -6.75
N GLY A 119 0.43 -34.84 -7.39
CA GLY A 119 0.65 -33.55 -6.74
C GLY A 119 -0.61 -32.91 -6.16
N ASP A 120 -1.80 -33.28 -6.66
CA ASP A 120 -3.07 -32.87 -6.06
C ASP A 120 -4.16 -33.93 -6.26
N VAL A 121 -4.38 -34.75 -5.22
CA VAL A 121 -5.31 -35.89 -5.21
C VAL A 121 -6.76 -35.48 -5.52
N GLU A 122 -7.12 -34.20 -5.36
CA GLU A 122 -8.46 -33.67 -5.63
C GLU A 122 -8.71 -33.31 -7.11
N ALA A 123 -7.66 -33.24 -7.93
CA ALA A 123 -7.75 -32.79 -9.32
C ALA A 123 -7.78 -33.96 -10.32
N ASP A 124 -8.73 -33.93 -11.24
CA ASP A 124 -8.77 -34.81 -12.42
C ASP A 124 -7.80 -34.25 -13.48
N VAL A 125 -6.64 -34.88 -13.64
CA VAL A 125 -5.61 -34.49 -14.61
C VAL A 125 -5.75 -35.30 -15.89
N ALA A 126 -6.02 -34.62 -17.00
CA ALA A 126 -6.17 -35.26 -18.31
C ALA A 126 -5.38 -34.55 -19.41
N PRO A 127 -4.80 -35.30 -20.37
CA PRO A 127 -4.11 -34.70 -21.52
C PRO A 127 -5.09 -33.95 -22.44
N ILE A 128 -4.64 -32.84 -22.99
CA ILE A 128 -5.33 -32.10 -24.06
C ILE A 128 -4.85 -32.70 -25.39
N LEU A 129 -5.45 -33.82 -25.77
CA LEU A 129 -5.03 -34.56 -26.97
C LEU A 129 -5.27 -33.74 -28.25
N PRO A 130 -4.27 -33.60 -29.14
CA PRO A 130 -4.50 -33.11 -30.49
C PRO A 130 -5.28 -34.14 -31.30
N ARG A 131 -6.13 -33.69 -32.23
CA ARG A 131 -6.78 -34.60 -33.19
C ARG A 131 -5.80 -35.19 -34.22
N GLN A 132 -4.62 -34.58 -34.39
CA GLN A 132 -3.47 -35.08 -35.17
C GLN A 132 -2.16 -34.54 -34.56
N PRO A 133 -1.17 -35.36 -34.16
CA PRO A 133 -0.14 -34.94 -33.19
C PRO A 133 1.18 -34.41 -33.77
N GLU A 134 1.41 -34.50 -35.08
CA GLU A 134 2.77 -34.41 -35.64
C GLU A 134 3.05 -33.17 -36.52
N ASP A 135 2.09 -32.27 -36.71
CA ASP A 135 2.29 -31.02 -37.43
C ASP A 135 2.33 -29.80 -36.49
N GLY A 136 3.05 -28.75 -36.90
CA GLY A 136 3.12 -27.49 -36.13
C GLY A 136 1.74 -26.84 -35.91
N GLU A 137 0.73 -27.21 -36.70
CA GLU A 137 -0.65 -26.77 -36.55
C GLU A 137 -1.35 -27.47 -35.37
N GLY A 138 -1.11 -28.77 -35.15
CA GLY A 138 -1.58 -29.52 -34.00
C GLY A 138 -1.10 -28.93 -32.67
N MET A 139 0.19 -28.64 -32.55
CA MET A 139 0.77 -27.99 -31.36
C MET A 139 0.17 -26.60 -31.09
N ALA A 140 0.00 -25.79 -32.15
CA ALA A 140 -0.61 -24.47 -32.01
C ALA A 140 -2.03 -24.55 -31.43
N ARG A 141 -2.85 -25.49 -31.91
CA ARG A 141 -4.23 -25.67 -31.42
C ARG A 141 -4.26 -26.06 -29.94
N VAL A 142 -3.34 -26.91 -29.52
CA VAL A 142 -3.22 -27.37 -28.14
C VAL A 142 -2.78 -26.23 -27.22
N LEU A 143 -1.77 -25.45 -27.63
CA LEU A 143 -1.34 -24.23 -26.92
C LEU A 143 -2.49 -23.22 -26.79
N PHE A 144 -3.20 -22.91 -27.89
CA PHE A 144 -4.34 -21.98 -27.88
C PHE A 144 -5.50 -22.45 -27.00
N THR A 145 -5.58 -23.76 -26.77
CA THR A 145 -6.58 -24.36 -25.87
C THR A 145 -6.14 -24.24 -24.41
N ALA A 146 -4.84 -24.30 -24.12
CA ALA A 146 -4.32 -24.08 -22.78
C ALA A 146 -4.51 -22.63 -22.33
N VAL A 147 -4.22 -21.65 -23.20
CA VAL A 147 -4.27 -20.21 -22.85
C VAL A 147 -5.57 -19.51 -23.27
N LYS A 148 -6.64 -20.29 -23.49
CA LYS A 148 -7.91 -19.81 -24.05
C LYS A 148 -8.55 -18.68 -23.22
N ASP A 149 -8.37 -18.70 -21.89
CA ASP A 149 -9.00 -17.78 -20.94
C ASP A 149 -8.04 -16.70 -20.40
N HIS A 150 -6.88 -16.49 -21.04
CA HIS A 150 -5.84 -15.54 -20.60
C HIS A 150 -6.34 -14.12 -20.25
N ASN A 151 -7.42 -13.66 -20.88
CA ASN A 151 -8.02 -12.34 -20.67
C ASN A 151 -9.53 -12.43 -20.38
N ASN A 152 -10.00 -13.56 -19.85
CA ASN A 152 -11.42 -13.75 -19.52
C ASN A 152 -11.74 -13.11 -18.16
N GLU A 153 -12.74 -12.22 -18.11
CA GLU A 153 -13.14 -11.50 -16.90
C GLU A 153 -13.59 -12.40 -15.74
N PHE A 154 -14.28 -13.52 -16.03
CA PHE A 154 -14.66 -14.51 -15.01
C PHE A 154 -13.41 -15.13 -14.36
N VAL A 155 -12.41 -15.46 -15.18
CA VAL A 155 -11.16 -16.06 -14.70
C VAL A 155 -10.32 -15.04 -13.95
N LYS A 156 -10.24 -13.79 -14.41
CA LYS A 156 -9.55 -12.71 -13.67
C LYS A 156 -10.14 -12.50 -12.29
N GLU A 157 -11.46 -12.49 -12.19
CA GLU A 157 -12.14 -12.36 -10.91
C GLU A 157 -11.84 -13.57 -10.00
N MET A 158 -11.83 -14.78 -10.56
CA MET A 158 -11.44 -15.99 -9.82
C MET A 158 -10.01 -15.90 -9.28
N VAL A 159 -9.05 -15.43 -10.09
CA VAL A 159 -7.66 -15.21 -9.66
C VAL A 159 -7.59 -14.17 -8.54
N ARG A 160 -8.28 -13.03 -8.70
CA ARG A 160 -8.31 -11.95 -7.71
C ARG A 160 -8.82 -12.43 -6.36
N VAL A 161 -9.96 -13.14 -6.37
CA VAL A 161 -10.60 -13.68 -5.16
C VAL A 161 -9.74 -14.77 -4.53
N SER A 162 -9.15 -15.66 -5.34
CA SER A 162 -8.24 -16.71 -4.85
C SER A 162 -6.96 -16.15 -4.24
N ASN A 163 -6.37 -15.12 -4.84
CA ASN A 163 -5.17 -14.46 -4.29
C ASN A 163 -5.48 -13.78 -2.94
N GLY A 164 -6.62 -13.10 -2.84
CA GLY A 164 -7.07 -12.51 -1.57
C GLY A 164 -7.26 -13.56 -0.47
N TYR A 165 -7.87 -14.69 -0.80
CA TYR A 165 -8.03 -15.82 0.13
C TYR A 165 -6.69 -16.45 0.54
N GLY A 166 -5.77 -16.65 -0.40
CA GLY A 166 -4.44 -17.20 -0.14
C GLY A 166 -3.61 -16.31 0.80
N ILE A 167 -3.69 -14.99 0.63
CA ILE A 167 -3.04 -14.01 1.51
C ILE A 167 -3.65 -14.05 2.91
N GLN A 168 -4.98 -14.01 3.03
CA GLN A 168 -5.65 -14.08 4.33
C GLN A 168 -5.34 -15.38 5.09
N ARG A 169 -5.34 -16.52 4.39
CA ARG A 169 -5.02 -17.82 5.01
C ARG A 169 -3.60 -17.87 5.55
N GLN A 170 -2.64 -17.21 4.91
CA GLN A 170 -1.25 -17.15 5.38
C GLN A 170 -1.04 -16.15 6.52
N LEU A 171 -1.79 -15.04 6.54
CA LEU A 171 -1.76 -14.08 7.64
C LEU A 171 -2.35 -14.67 8.94
N ASN A 172 -3.24 -15.65 8.81
CA ASN A 172 -3.96 -16.27 9.93
C ASN A 172 -3.39 -17.65 10.34
N ASP A 173 -2.20 -18.04 9.85
CA ASP A 173 -1.53 -19.31 10.21
C ASP A 173 -0.53 -19.06 11.36
N PRO A 174 -0.90 -19.40 12.62
CA PRO A 174 -0.11 -19.02 13.80
C PRO A 174 1.21 -19.78 13.95
N ASP A 175 1.36 -20.92 13.27
CA ASP A 175 2.51 -21.82 13.43
C ASP A 175 3.59 -21.62 12.36
N ARG A 176 3.39 -20.69 11.41
CA ARG A 176 4.30 -20.48 10.29
C ARG A 176 5.20 -19.25 10.53
N PRO A 177 6.54 -19.39 10.48
CA PRO A 177 7.44 -18.24 10.58
C PRO A 177 7.14 -17.23 9.46
N PRO A 178 7.43 -15.92 9.65
CA PRO A 178 7.12 -14.87 8.69
C PRO A 178 7.99 -15.00 7.43
N ILE A 179 7.55 -15.86 6.51
CA ILE A 179 8.05 -15.96 5.14
C ILE A 179 7.32 -14.85 4.36
N PRO A 180 8.00 -14.11 3.45
CA PRO A 180 7.31 -13.20 2.54
C PRO A 180 6.15 -13.94 1.88
N PRO A 181 4.93 -13.36 1.82
CA PRO A 181 3.82 -14.02 1.14
C PRO A 181 4.29 -14.40 -0.28
N PRO A 182 4.04 -15.64 -0.74
CA PRO A 182 4.39 -16.02 -2.09
C PRO A 182 3.73 -15.01 -3.03
N HIS A 183 4.52 -14.53 -3.98
CA HIS A 183 4.02 -13.62 -5.00
C HIS A 183 2.94 -14.36 -5.81
N PHE A 184 1.68 -14.20 -5.42
CA PHE A 184 0.55 -14.75 -6.15
C PHE A 184 0.44 -14.01 -7.50
N PRO A 185 0.53 -14.71 -8.64
CA PRO A 185 0.44 -14.04 -9.93
C PRO A 185 -0.94 -13.39 -10.09
N GLU A 186 -0.98 -12.13 -10.50
CA GLU A 186 -2.19 -11.34 -10.74
C GLU A 186 -2.85 -11.72 -12.07
N THR A 187 -2.08 -12.31 -12.97
CA THR A 187 -2.53 -12.78 -14.28
C THR A 187 -2.99 -14.23 -14.24
N SER A 188 -3.99 -14.56 -15.06
CA SER A 188 -4.48 -15.93 -15.22
C SER A 188 -3.46 -16.84 -15.90
N THR A 189 -2.52 -16.28 -16.66
CA THR A 189 -1.51 -17.03 -17.41
C THR A 189 -0.11 -16.67 -16.96
N ARG A 190 0.71 -17.68 -16.69
CA ARG A 190 2.11 -17.54 -16.26
C ARG A 190 3.01 -18.41 -17.13
N ILE A 191 4.16 -17.88 -17.51
CA ILE A 191 5.23 -18.62 -18.18
C ILE A 191 6.33 -18.83 -17.14
N VAL A 192 6.68 -20.09 -16.86
CA VAL A 192 7.74 -20.45 -15.92
C VAL A 192 8.93 -20.97 -16.73
N VAL A 193 10.05 -20.30 -16.60
CA VAL A 193 11.32 -20.69 -17.24
C VAL A 193 12.13 -21.49 -16.23
N VAL A 194 12.40 -22.75 -16.57
CA VAL A 194 13.22 -23.67 -15.74
C VAL A 194 14.67 -23.63 -16.21
N ASP A 195 14.86 -23.64 -17.52
CA ASP A 195 16.17 -23.55 -18.17
C ASP A 195 16.48 -22.11 -18.59
N ALA A 196 17.54 -21.55 -17.99
CA ALA A 196 17.95 -20.18 -18.19
C ALA A 196 18.28 -19.83 -19.66
N ASP A 197 18.63 -20.81 -20.48
CA ASP A 197 18.95 -20.61 -21.90
C ASP A 197 17.75 -20.09 -22.70
N PHE A 198 16.52 -20.41 -22.26
CA PHE A 198 15.29 -19.91 -22.87
C PHE A 198 14.91 -18.50 -22.41
N GLY A 199 15.55 -17.99 -21.36
CA GLY A 199 15.22 -16.70 -20.75
C GLY A 199 15.21 -15.52 -21.75
N PRO A 200 16.29 -15.27 -22.52
CA PRO A 200 16.32 -14.17 -23.49
C PRO A 200 15.22 -14.29 -24.56
N ALA A 201 14.97 -15.49 -25.06
CA ALA A 201 14.01 -15.73 -26.13
C ALA A 201 12.56 -15.60 -25.64
N ILE A 202 12.24 -16.14 -24.46
CA ILE A 202 10.94 -15.97 -23.81
C ILE A 202 10.69 -14.50 -23.45
N ARG A 203 11.71 -13.75 -23.02
CA ARG A 203 11.60 -12.31 -22.75
C ARG A 203 11.23 -11.53 -24.01
N ALA A 204 11.87 -11.81 -25.14
CA ALA A 204 11.53 -11.19 -26.42
C ALA A 204 10.12 -11.58 -26.89
N ALA A 205 9.76 -12.86 -26.76
CA ALA A 205 8.43 -13.36 -27.12
C ALA A 205 7.33 -12.68 -26.28
N ARG A 206 7.53 -12.54 -24.96
CA ARG A 206 6.61 -11.85 -24.04
C ARG A 206 6.30 -10.42 -24.49
N GLN A 207 7.32 -9.64 -24.85
CA GLN A 207 7.12 -8.25 -25.29
C GLN A 207 6.21 -8.16 -26.52
N ASN A 208 6.40 -9.06 -27.50
CA ASN A 208 5.56 -9.12 -28.70
C ASN A 208 4.14 -9.61 -28.37
N LEU A 209 4.01 -10.58 -27.47
CA LEU A 209 2.73 -11.10 -27.00
C LEU A 209 1.90 -10.04 -26.26
N GLU A 210 2.52 -9.28 -25.36
CA GLU A 210 1.88 -8.19 -24.62
C GLU A 210 1.41 -7.07 -25.56
N ALA A 211 2.23 -6.68 -26.55
CA ALA A 211 1.85 -5.72 -27.59
C ALA A 211 0.65 -6.21 -28.43
N ASP A 212 0.44 -7.53 -28.49
CA ASP A 212 -0.68 -8.17 -29.18
C ASP A 212 -1.89 -8.45 -28.28
N GLY A 213 -1.83 -8.01 -27.02
CA GLY A 213 -2.93 -8.08 -26.05
C GLY A 213 -2.98 -9.39 -25.26
N PHE A 214 -1.91 -10.19 -25.29
CA PHE A 214 -1.77 -11.36 -24.43
C PHE A 214 -1.28 -10.94 -23.04
N GLN A 215 -2.04 -11.26 -22.00
CA GLN A 215 -1.67 -10.97 -20.62
C GLN A 215 -1.01 -12.21 -20.01
N CYS A 216 0.27 -12.10 -19.65
CA CYS A 216 0.98 -13.15 -18.95
C CYS A 216 2.10 -12.61 -18.07
N GLU A 217 2.35 -13.28 -16.95
CA GLU A 217 3.56 -13.10 -16.14
C GLU A 217 4.65 -14.07 -16.56
N VAL A 218 5.91 -13.70 -16.32
CA VAL A 218 7.05 -14.59 -16.57
C VAL A 218 7.87 -14.75 -15.30
N HIS A 219 8.14 -16.00 -14.94
CA HIS A 219 8.89 -16.39 -13.76
C HIS A 219 10.14 -17.19 -14.15
N GLY A 220 11.18 -17.19 -13.31
CA GLY A 220 12.45 -17.86 -13.60
C GLY A 220 13.38 -17.09 -14.55
N ILE A 221 13.01 -15.86 -14.94
CA ILE A 221 13.90 -14.93 -15.66
C ILE A 221 14.29 -13.82 -14.69
N VAL A 222 15.59 -13.62 -14.48
CA VAL A 222 16.09 -12.40 -13.80
C VAL A 222 15.66 -11.21 -14.65
N GLU A 223 14.78 -10.35 -14.12
CA GLU A 223 14.33 -9.14 -14.80
C GLU A 223 15.52 -8.20 -15.00
N ILE A 224 16.08 -8.23 -16.21
CA ILE A 224 16.85 -7.11 -16.73
C ILE A 224 15.79 -6.14 -17.25
N PRO A 225 15.67 -4.92 -16.69
CA PRO A 225 14.68 -3.94 -17.14
C PRO A 225 14.75 -3.79 -18.66
N PRO A 226 13.62 -3.62 -19.36
CA PRO A 226 13.60 -3.53 -20.81
C PRO A 226 14.55 -2.42 -21.26
N ALA A 227 15.50 -2.78 -22.12
CA ALA A 227 16.29 -1.80 -22.84
C ALA A 227 15.34 -1.01 -23.75
N GLU A 228 15.21 0.28 -23.47
CA GLU A 228 14.65 1.27 -24.39
C GLU A 228 15.28 1.14 -25.78
N PRO A 229 14.56 1.55 -26.85
CA PRO A 229 14.88 1.22 -28.23
C PRO A 229 16.36 1.45 -28.54
N GLN A 230 16.98 0.44 -29.14
CA GLN A 230 18.37 0.47 -29.56
C GLN A 230 18.61 1.66 -30.50
N LEU A 231 19.13 2.73 -29.94
CA LEU A 231 19.96 3.68 -30.67
C LEU A 231 21.37 3.09 -30.65
N ASP A 232 21.82 2.63 -31.81
CA ASP A 232 23.19 2.18 -32.01
C ASP A 232 24.21 3.24 -31.57
N ASN A 233 25.32 2.71 -31.02
CA ASN A 233 26.65 3.30 -30.86
C ASN A 233 26.99 3.99 -29.53
N ALA A 234 27.84 3.31 -28.75
CA ALA A 234 28.62 3.79 -27.61
C ALA A 234 27.82 4.47 -26.48
N THR A 235 27.48 3.73 -25.42
CA THR A 235 27.09 4.36 -24.15
C THR A 235 28.22 5.28 -23.71
N SER A 236 27.99 6.59 -23.79
CA SER A 236 28.93 7.57 -23.27
C SER A 236 29.20 7.30 -21.79
N ASP A 237 30.44 7.51 -21.32
CA ASP A 237 30.84 7.43 -19.90
C ASP A 237 29.86 8.17 -18.97
N LEU A 238 29.25 9.25 -19.47
CA LEU A 238 28.20 10.01 -18.79
C LEU A 238 26.90 9.20 -18.58
N THR A 239 26.45 8.44 -19.59
CA THR A 239 25.23 7.61 -19.50
C THR A 239 25.38 6.50 -18.47
N GLU A 240 26.54 5.85 -18.41
CA GLU A 240 26.83 4.86 -17.37
C GLU A 240 26.89 5.49 -15.97
N THR A 241 27.47 6.69 -15.88
CA THR A 241 27.51 7.44 -14.62
C THR A 241 26.11 7.82 -14.14
N ILE A 242 25.22 8.25 -15.04
CA ILE A 242 23.82 8.56 -14.70
C ILE A 242 23.08 7.32 -14.21
N ARG A 243 23.22 6.17 -14.88
CA ARG A 243 22.61 4.90 -14.44
C ARG A 243 23.13 4.47 -13.07
N THR A 244 24.43 4.68 -12.82
CA THR A 244 25.06 4.40 -11.52
C THR A 244 24.48 5.30 -10.43
N PHE A 245 24.34 6.59 -10.72
CA PHE A 245 23.71 7.56 -9.83
C PHE A 245 22.25 7.18 -9.52
N GLU A 246 21.45 6.87 -10.54
CA GLU A 246 20.04 6.50 -10.37
C GLU A 246 19.87 5.25 -9.50
N ARG A 247 20.68 4.22 -9.75
CA ARG A 247 20.66 3.00 -8.92
C ARG A 247 21.01 3.32 -7.48
N PHE A 248 22.04 4.15 -7.26
CA PHE A 248 22.50 4.51 -5.93
C PHE A 248 21.45 5.30 -5.15
N ILE A 249 20.81 6.31 -5.76
CA ILE A 249 19.76 7.07 -5.06
C ILE A 249 18.56 6.17 -4.72
N LYS A 250 18.15 5.28 -5.62
CA LYS A 250 17.04 4.34 -5.39
C LYS A 250 17.34 3.38 -4.23
N GLN A 251 18.54 2.78 -4.22
CA GLN A 251 18.98 1.87 -3.15
C GLN A 251 19.01 2.54 -1.78
N MET A 252 19.38 3.81 -1.74
CA MET A 252 19.51 4.57 -0.50
C MET A 252 18.19 5.25 -0.07
N GLY A 253 17.08 5.01 -0.78
CA GLY A 253 15.78 5.62 -0.47
C GLY A 253 15.71 7.12 -0.78
N TYR A 254 16.53 7.60 -1.72
CA TYR A 254 16.48 8.97 -2.23
C TYR A 254 15.77 9.05 -3.58
N ALA A 255 15.21 10.22 -3.88
CA ALA A 255 14.60 10.55 -5.15
C ALA A 255 14.99 11.95 -5.61
N LEU A 256 14.91 12.21 -6.92
CA LEU A 256 15.16 13.50 -7.53
C LEU A 256 13.84 14.25 -7.74
N TYR A 257 13.81 15.55 -7.44
CA TYR A 257 12.71 16.43 -7.82
C TYR A 257 13.19 17.87 -8.00
N LYS A 258 13.01 18.42 -9.20
CA LYS A 258 13.31 19.80 -9.60
C LYS A 258 14.67 20.30 -9.12
N GLY A 259 15.73 19.53 -9.39
CA GLY A 259 17.09 19.88 -9.00
C GLY A 259 17.45 19.69 -7.52
N TYR A 260 16.56 19.08 -6.73
CA TYR A 260 16.82 18.73 -5.33
C TYR A 260 16.70 17.22 -5.10
N ILE A 261 17.48 16.74 -4.14
CA ILE A 261 17.39 15.38 -3.63
C ILE A 261 16.43 15.36 -2.45
N TYR A 262 15.53 14.41 -2.49
CA TYR A 262 14.58 14.11 -1.43
C TYR A 262 14.91 12.75 -0.83
N ALA A 263 14.78 12.63 0.49
CA ALA A 263 15.03 11.42 1.24
C ALA A 263 13.71 10.86 1.77
N ARG A 264 13.54 9.55 1.69
CA ARG A 264 12.43 8.87 2.37
C ARG A 264 12.80 8.66 3.85
N PRO A 265 12.00 9.18 4.81
CA PRO A 265 12.20 8.87 6.23
C PRO A 265 12.13 7.36 6.48
N ALA A 266 12.90 6.83 7.43
CA ALA A 266 13.01 5.39 7.66
C ALA A 266 11.66 4.71 8.02
N ALA A 267 10.79 5.42 8.74
CA ALA A 267 9.47 4.94 9.12
C ALA A 267 8.37 5.25 8.09
N SER A 268 8.73 5.88 6.96
CA SER A 268 7.83 6.22 5.87
C SER A 268 8.01 5.26 4.71
N GLU A 269 6.90 4.92 4.08
CA GLU A 269 6.82 4.06 2.93
C GLU A 269 6.71 4.85 1.61
N ILE A 270 5.98 5.97 1.61
CA ILE A 270 5.62 6.73 0.40
C ILE A 270 6.01 8.22 0.43
N THR A 271 6.36 8.80 1.58
CA THR A 271 6.73 10.22 1.69
C THR A 271 8.21 10.45 1.43
N PHE A 272 8.51 11.46 0.60
CA PHE A 272 9.85 11.97 0.38
C PHE A 272 9.97 13.41 0.92
N VAL A 273 10.99 13.66 1.74
CA VAL A 273 11.26 14.98 2.34
C VAL A 273 12.49 15.59 1.70
N LYS A 274 12.41 16.89 1.39
CA LYS A 274 13.52 17.62 0.77
C LYS A 274 14.77 17.54 1.66
N ALA A 275 15.85 16.99 1.13
CA ALA A 275 17.09 16.80 1.87
C ALA A 275 18.12 17.87 1.54
N MET A 276 18.52 17.98 0.27
CA MET A 276 19.56 18.92 -0.16
C MET A 276 19.54 19.18 -1.66
N PRO A 277 20.17 20.26 -2.16
CA PRO A 277 20.42 20.47 -3.58
C PRO A 277 21.25 19.32 -4.18
N VAL A 278 21.00 19.00 -5.45
CA VAL A 278 21.76 17.96 -6.19
C VAL A 278 23.27 18.20 -6.13
N LYS A 279 23.71 19.45 -6.23
CA LYS A 279 25.12 19.83 -6.13
C LYS A 279 25.76 19.30 -4.84
N ASP A 280 25.09 19.51 -3.71
CA ASP A 280 25.63 19.17 -2.40
C ASP A 280 25.59 17.65 -2.18
N TYR A 281 24.56 16.99 -2.70
CA TYR A 281 24.47 15.54 -2.68
C TYR A 281 25.58 14.88 -3.52
N LEU A 282 25.83 15.36 -4.73
CA LEU A 282 26.93 14.85 -5.58
C LEU A 282 28.29 15.00 -4.90
N ASN A 283 28.52 16.12 -4.20
CA ASN A 283 29.74 16.32 -3.40
C ASN A 283 29.83 15.31 -2.23
N THR A 284 28.70 14.99 -1.60
CA THR A 284 28.64 13.97 -0.54
C THR A 284 28.96 12.58 -1.09
N MET A 285 28.49 12.24 -2.29
CA MET A 285 28.80 10.97 -2.96
C MET A 285 30.28 10.81 -3.31
N LEU A 286 31.06 11.90 -3.42
CA LEU A 286 32.51 11.82 -3.62
C LEU A 286 33.24 11.19 -2.43
N GLY A 287 32.61 11.14 -1.25
CA GLY A 287 33.11 10.41 -0.10
C GLY A 287 32.96 8.88 -0.22
N ASN A 288 32.21 8.38 -1.20
CA ASN A 288 31.97 6.95 -1.38
C ASN A 288 32.89 6.36 -2.47
N ASP A 289 33.84 5.51 -2.06
CA ASP A 289 34.85 4.93 -2.94
C ASP A 289 34.27 4.17 -4.16
N ALA A 290 33.09 3.55 -4.02
CA ALA A 290 32.48 2.74 -5.07
C ALA A 290 31.94 3.55 -6.26
N VAL A 291 31.59 4.83 -6.04
CA VAL A 291 30.99 5.70 -7.07
C VAL A 291 31.82 6.96 -7.33
N ARG A 292 32.78 7.28 -6.46
CA ARG A 292 33.62 8.49 -6.51
C ARG A 292 34.24 8.71 -7.89
N GLU A 293 34.91 7.70 -8.45
CA GLU A 293 35.66 7.88 -9.69
C GLU A 293 34.76 8.20 -10.89
N LYS A 294 33.61 7.51 -11.01
CA LYS A 294 32.63 7.73 -12.08
C LYS A 294 31.98 9.11 -11.96
N ILE A 295 31.60 9.51 -10.74
CA ILE A 295 31.01 10.82 -10.47
C ILE A 295 32.02 11.94 -10.74
N LEU A 296 33.26 11.82 -10.27
CA LEU A 296 34.28 12.87 -10.37
C LEU A 296 34.62 13.19 -11.83
N ARG A 297 34.68 12.18 -12.71
CA ARG A 297 34.91 12.36 -14.16
C ARG A 297 33.80 13.14 -14.85
N ASN A 298 32.56 13.04 -14.37
CA ASN A 298 31.38 13.66 -14.99
C ASN A 298 30.68 14.71 -14.12
N LEU A 299 31.29 15.15 -13.01
CA LEU A 299 30.63 15.92 -11.95
C LEU A 299 29.92 17.18 -12.47
N SER A 300 30.61 17.99 -13.27
CA SER A 300 30.06 19.23 -13.81
C SER A 300 28.90 19.00 -14.78
N LYS A 301 28.96 17.92 -15.58
CA LYS A 301 27.89 17.54 -16.51
C LYS A 301 26.69 16.97 -15.77
N LEU A 302 26.91 16.10 -14.78
CA LEU A 302 25.87 15.55 -13.92
C LEU A 302 25.15 16.65 -13.16
N GLN A 303 25.90 17.54 -12.51
CA GLN A 303 25.32 18.66 -11.77
C GLN A 303 24.46 19.51 -12.70
N ARG A 304 24.93 19.82 -13.92
CA ARG A 304 24.15 20.59 -14.89
C ARG A 304 22.85 19.87 -15.26
N ILE A 305 22.90 18.58 -15.63
CA ILE A 305 21.74 17.82 -16.10
C ILE A 305 20.72 17.60 -14.98
N LEU A 306 21.19 17.20 -13.80
CA LEU A 306 20.34 16.81 -12.68
C LEU A 306 19.76 18.02 -11.93
N SER A 307 20.36 19.21 -12.07
CA SER A 307 19.81 20.44 -11.49
C SER A 307 18.70 21.08 -12.34
N GLU A 308 18.44 20.58 -13.56
CA GLU A 308 17.36 21.09 -14.40
C GLU A 308 16.00 20.63 -13.85
N ASP A 309 15.04 21.56 -13.76
CA ASP A 309 13.69 21.26 -13.26
C ASP A 309 12.98 20.20 -14.11
N THR A 310 13.28 20.18 -15.41
CA THR A 310 12.70 19.28 -16.41
C THR A 310 13.59 18.08 -16.73
N CYS A 311 14.51 17.70 -15.82
CA CYS A 311 15.37 16.55 -16.03
C CYS A 311 14.57 15.27 -16.31
N GLN A 312 14.68 14.72 -17.52
CA GLN A 312 14.04 13.45 -17.90
C GLN A 312 15.00 12.27 -17.88
N VAL A 313 16.28 12.53 -17.62
CA VAL A 313 17.35 11.53 -17.73
C VAL A 313 17.37 10.57 -16.53
N VAL A 314 16.83 11.01 -15.40
CA VAL A 314 16.59 10.20 -14.21
C VAL A 314 15.13 10.35 -13.84
N GLN A 315 14.49 9.25 -13.45
CA GLN A 315 13.10 9.29 -12.98
C GLN A 315 13.00 10.21 -11.75
N GLN A 316 12.24 11.28 -11.91
CA GLN A 316 11.91 12.20 -10.82
C GLN A 316 10.62 11.78 -10.11
N ILE A 317 10.42 12.31 -8.90
CA ILE A 317 9.08 12.37 -8.32
C ILE A 317 8.19 13.12 -9.32
N SER A 318 7.10 12.49 -9.75
CA SER A 318 6.19 13.08 -10.73
C SER A 318 5.35 14.19 -10.11
N ASP A 319 4.87 13.97 -8.90
CA ASP A 319 4.03 14.92 -8.17
C ASP A 319 4.03 14.67 -6.65
N PHE A 320 3.62 15.69 -5.90
CA PHE A 320 3.32 15.61 -4.47
C PHE A 320 1.81 15.66 -4.27
N ASP A 321 1.23 14.59 -3.75
CA ASP A 321 -0.19 14.56 -3.40
C ASP A 321 -0.44 15.39 -2.13
N LEU A 322 -0.82 16.65 -2.34
CA LEU A 322 -1.08 17.63 -1.28
C LEU A 322 -2.29 17.26 -0.40
N ASP A 323 -3.11 16.29 -0.83
CA ASP A 323 -4.30 15.84 -0.11
C ASP A 323 -4.02 14.70 0.87
N VAL A 324 -2.84 14.09 0.81
CA VAL A 324 -2.49 12.89 1.58
C VAL A 324 -1.37 13.18 2.57
N ILE A 325 -1.62 12.86 3.84
CA ILE A 325 -0.62 12.86 4.92
C ILE A 325 -0.37 11.41 5.32
N GLU A 326 0.85 10.92 5.14
CA GLU A 326 1.21 9.58 5.59
C GLU A 326 1.37 9.55 7.11
N VAL A 327 0.80 8.53 7.75
CA VAL A 327 0.96 8.23 9.17
C VAL A 327 1.58 6.84 9.36
N SER A 328 1.70 6.37 10.60
CA SER A 328 2.37 5.09 10.87
C SER A 328 1.53 3.88 10.39
N ASN A 329 2.18 2.72 10.29
CA ASN A 329 1.54 1.42 10.05
C ASN A 329 0.75 1.32 8.72
N GLY A 330 1.30 1.86 7.63
CA GLY A 330 0.69 1.76 6.29
C GLY A 330 -0.62 2.54 6.13
N CYS A 331 -0.91 3.45 7.06
CA CYS A 331 -2.08 4.29 7.04
C CYS A 331 -1.74 5.71 6.57
N ALA A 332 -2.72 6.37 5.96
CA ALA A 332 -2.63 7.78 5.59
C ALA A 332 -3.95 8.48 5.89
N PHE A 333 -3.88 9.80 6.01
CA PHE A 333 -5.03 10.66 6.22
C PHE A 333 -5.29 11.48 4.97
N ARG A 334 -6.53 11.45 4.49
CA ARG A 334 -6.97 12.23 3.33
C ARG A 334 -7.66 13.51 3.80
N ILE A 335 -7.09 14.65 3.42
CA ILE A 335 -7.54 15.97 3.88
C ILE A 335 -8.93 16.29 3.35
N SER A 336 -9.20 16.02 2.07
CA SER A 336 -10.49 16.30 1.42
C SER A 336 -11.67 15.55 2.03
N THR A 337 -11.50 14.26 2.33
CA THR A 337 -12.55 13.42 2.92
C THR A 337 -12.55 13.42 4.44
N ARG A 338 -11.49 13.94 5.08
CA ARG A 338 -11.31 13.98 6.54
C ARG A 338 -11.26 12.58 7.16
N GLU A 339 -10.65 11.62 6.47
CA GLU A 339 -10.68 10.21 6.85
C GLU A 339 -9.29 9.58 6.78
N PHE A 340 -9.04 8.61 7.66
CA PHE A 340 -7.92 7.69 7.55
C PHE A 340 -8.23 6.59 6.55
N PHE A 341 -7.21 6.12 5.84
CA PHE A 341 -7.29 5.00 4.94
C PHE A 341 -5.96 4.23 4.91
N VAL A 342 -6.03 2.93 4.68
CA VAL A 342 -4.86 2.10 4.42
C VAL A 342 -4.48 2.28 2.95
N PHE A 343 -3.22 2.58 2.66
CA PHE A 343 -2.76 2.78 1.28
C PHE A 343 -1.98 1.58 0.76
N ARG A 344 -1.96 1.41 -0.57
CA ARG A 344 -1.02 0.51 -1.24
C ARG A 344 0.12 1.32 -1.84
N LYS A 345 1.35 0.82 -1.78
CA LYS A 345 2.54 1.54 -2.29
C LYS A 345 2.42 1.82 -3.79
N GLU A 346 1.73 0.95 -4.50
CA GLU A 346 1.50 1.00 -5.93
C GLU A 346 0.68 2.24 -6.33
N ASP A 347 -0.26 2.67 -5.47
CA ASP A 347 -1.11 3.85 -5.70
C ASP A 347 -0.28 5.15 -5.74
N PHE A 348 0.90 5.12 -5.11
CA PHE A 348 1.85 6.23 -5.03
C PHE A 348 3.09 6.01 -5.92
N ARG A 349 3.04 5.11 -6.92
CA ARG A 349 4.19 4.86 -7.80
C ARG A 349 4.63 6.15 -8.50
N GLY A 350 5.83 6.63 -8.13
CA GLY A 350 6.42 7.86 -8.66
C GLY A 350 5.88 9.15 -8.02
N LYS A 351 4.92 9.07 -7.10
CA LYS A 351 4.40 10.21 -6.34
C LYS A 351 4.91 10.18 -4.90
N SER A 352 4.88 11.32 -4.25
CA SER A 352 5.06 11.42 -2.79
C SER A 352 3.78 11.93 -2.16
N SER A 353 3.43 11.43 -0.99
CA SER A 353 2.50 12.14 -0.10
C SER A 353 3.09 13.48 0.35
N ARG A 354 2.24 14.36 0.86
CA ARG A 354 2.63 15.71 1.30
C ARG A 354 3.65 15.70 2.44
N ALA A 355 3.40 14.85 3.43
CA ALA A 355 4.21 14.75 4.63
C ALA A 355 4.02 13.40 5.30
N PHE A 356 5.00 13.07 6.14
CA PHE A 356 4.96 11.94 7.04
C PHE A 356 4.95 12.44 8.48
N VAL A 357 3.96 12.00 9.25
CA VAL A 357 3.86 12.29 10.68
C VAL A 357 3.70 10.96 11.42
N PRO A 358 4.65 10.57 12.28
CA PRO A 358 4.49 9.40 13.14
C PRO A 358 3.25 9.59 14.01
N TYR A 359 2.24 8.77 13.79
CA TYR A 359 0.94 8.85 14.44
C TYR A 359 0.25 7.51 14.31
N ASP A 360 -0.29 7.03 15.43
CA ASP A 360 -1.15 5.86 15.47
C ASP A 360 -2.60 6.30 15.30
N CYS A 361 -3.26 5.81 14.25
CA CYS A 361 -4.62 6.22 13.91
C CYS A 361 -5.71 5.38 14.57
N LEU A 362 -5.36 4.38 15.38
CA LEU A 362 -6.34 3.55 16.09
C LEU A 362 -6.94 4.26 17.31
N PRO A 363 -6.16 4.91 18.19
CA PRO A 363 -6.72 5.57 19.36
C PRO A 363 -7.52 6.83 18.96
N PRO A 364 -8.55 7.19 19.73
CA PRO A 364 -9.22 8.48 19.57
C PRO A 364 -8.21 9.64 19.69
N PRO A 365 -8.35 10.69 18.86
CA PRO A 365 -7.38 11.77 18.86
C PRO A 365 -7.40 12.53 20.19
N ASN A 366 -6.21 12.86 20.69
CA ASN A 366 -6.03 13.65 21.90
C ASN A 366 -5.49 15.05 21.56
N PRO A 367 -6.35 16.01 21.23
CA PRO A 367 -5.93 17.37 20.83
C PRO A 367 -5.38 18.21 22.00
N GLY A 368 -5.48 17.74 23.25
CA GLY A 368 -4.92 18.38 24.46
C GLY A 368 -4.97 19.91 24.46
N ARG A 369 -3.79 20.55 24.38
CA ARG A 369 -3.63 22.01 24.47
C ARG A 369 -4.29 22.78 23.33
N PHE A 370 -4.43 22.15 22.16
CA PHE A 370 -5.12 22.75 21.02
C PHE A 370 -6.62 22.88 21.31
N ALA A 371 -7.26 21.80 21.76
CA ALA A 371 -8.68 21.82 22.12
C ALA A 371 -8.96 22.79 23.27
N GLU A 372 -8.12 22.83 24.31
CA GLU A 372 -8.25 23.81 25.41
C GLU A 372 -8.33 25.25 24.88
N GLY A 373 -7.42 25.63 23.98
CA GLY A 373 -7.39 26.96 23.39
C GLY A 373 -8.63 27.30 22.55
N ILE A 374 -9.06 26.34 21.73
CA ILE A 374 -10.23 26.48 20.86
C ILE A 374 -11.51 26.59 21.69
N ILE A 375 -11.72 25.68 22.65
CA ILE A 375 -12.92 25.61 23.49
C ILE A 375 -13.03 26.86 24.38
N ASN A 376 -11.91 27.33 24.95
CA ASN A 376 -11.89 28.56 25.74
C ASN A 376 -12.34 29.78 24.92
N SER A 377 -11.91 29.87 23.65
CA SER A 377 -12.26 30.98 22.78
C SER A 377 -13.68 30.87 22.22
N PHE A 378 -14.11 29.64 21.85
CA PHE A 378 -15.34 29.33 21.15
C PHE A 378 -16.12 28.24 21.91
N PRO A 379 -16.78 28.59 23.02
CA PRO A 379 -17.51 27.63 23.84
C PRO A 379 -18.80 27.15 23.18
N ASP A 380 -19.42 27.95 22.32
CA ASP A 380 -20.56 27.54 21.51
C ASP A 380 -20.15 26.51 20.44
N LEU A 381 -20.89 25.42 20.32
CA LEU A 381 -20.53 24.30 19.44
C LEU A 381 -20.61 24.69 17.95
N GLU A 382 -21.67 25.39 17.56
CA GLU A 382 -21.88 25.79 16.16
C GLU A 382 -20.79 26.76 15.70
N GLU A 383 -20.50 27.79 16.51
CA GLU A 383 -19.39 28.72 16.24
C GLU A 383 -18.05 27.99 16.20
N ARG A 384 -17.80 27.07 17.14
CA ARG A 384 -16.56 26.29 17.19
C ARG A 384 -16.35 25.44 15.94
N VAL A 385 -17.37 24.72 15.48
CA VAL A 385 -17.29 23.90 14.26
C VAL A 385 -17.01 24.77 13.04
N LYS A 386 -17.65 25.95 12.92
CA LYS A 386 -17.36 26.92 11.85
C LYS A 386 -15.91 27.43 11.88
N VAL A 387 -15.38 27.71 13.06
CA VAL A 387 -13.97 28.10 13.25
C VAL A 387 -13.04 26.96 12.84
N LEU A 388 -13.27 25.75 13.36
CA LEU A 388 -12.44 24.58 13.07
C LEU A 388 -12.44 24.27 11.59
N HIS A 389 -13.59 24.36 10.92
CA HIS A 389 -13.68 24.18 9.48
C HIS A 389 -12.86 25.22 8.70
N LYS A 390 -12.90 26.51 9.06
CA LYS A 390 -12.05 27.52 8.42
C LYS A 390 -10.57 27.30 8.71
N LEU A 391 -10.22 26.84 9.90
CA LEU A 391 -8.85 26.49 10.26
C LEU A 391 -8.37 25.28 9.46
N TYR A 392 -9.19 24.24 9.36
CA TYR A 392 -8.92 23.02 8.61
C TYR A 392 -8.67 23.29 7.13
N ARG A 393 -9.39 24.24 6.52
CA ARG A 393 -9.13 24.69 5.14
C ARG A 393 -7.73 25.25 4.91
N CYS A 394 -7.00 25.62 5.96
CA CYS A 394 -5.59 25.98 5.81
C CYS A 394 -4.71 24.80 5.41
N LEU A 395 -5.19 23.56 5.53
CA LEU A 395 -4.58 22.36 4.98
C LEU A 395 -4.85 22.20 3.47
N VAL A 396 -5.87 22.84 2.91
CA VAL A 396 -6.26 22.67 1.50
C VAL A 396 -5.44 23.64 0.62
N ALA A 397 -4.24 23.23 0.23
CA ALA A 397 -3.32 24.04 -0.57
C ALA A 397 -3.65 24.01 -2.08
N LYS A 398 -3.37 25.12 -2.78
CA LYS A 398 -3.49 25.28 -4.24
C LYS A 398 -4.85 24.93 -4.87
N ARG A 399 -5.89 24.97 -4.04
CA ARG A 399 -7.26 24.64 -4.43
C ARG A 399 -8.24 25.73 -3.99
N MET A 400 -7.78 26.82 -3.36
CA MET A 400 -8.65 27.87 -2.85
C MET A 400 -9.20 28.72 -3.99
N PRO A 401 -10.53 28.85 -4.14
CA PRO A 401 -11.12 29.83 -5.04
C PRO A 401 -10.66 31.26 -4.68
N GLU A 402 -10.47 32.10 -5.69
CA GLU A 402 -9.93 33.47 -5.57
C GLU A 402 -10.66 34.34 -4.53
N LYS A 403 -11.96 34.09 -4.33
CA LYS A 403 -12.85 34.92 -3.49
C LYS A 403 -13.14 34.36 -2.11
N VAL A 404 -12.50 33.26 -1.69
CA VAL A 404 -12.72 32.69 -0.35
C VAL A 404 -12.24 33.66 0.73
N ARG A 405 -13.10 33.89 1.74
CA ARG A 405 -12.76 34.73 2.89
C ARG A 405 -11.56 34.14 3.65
N LYS A 406 -10.55 34.96 3.89
CA LYS A 406 -9.30 34.58 4.56
C LYS A 406 -9.50 34.51 6.08
N LEU A 407 -8.83 33.58 6.76
CA LEU A 407 -9.00 33.35 8.20
C LEU A 407 -8.22 34.37 9.03
N VAL A 408 -8.90 35.05 9.94
CA VAL A 408 -8.29 36.03 10.87
C VAL A 408 -8.70 35.72 12.31
N PHE A 409 -7.72 35.40 13.16
CA PHE A 409 -7.90 35.36 14.60
C PHE A 409 -7.54 36.69 15.25
N LEU A 410 -8.53 37.31 15.87
CA LEU A 410 -8.41 38.57 16.60
C LEU A 410 -8.51 38.31 18.11
N GLY A 411 -7.57 38.79 18.91
CA GLY A 411 -7.74 38.73 20.36
C GLY A 411 -6.45 38.93 21.15
N PRO A 412 -6.51 38.94 22.49
CA PRO A 412 -5.38 39.27 23.34
C PRO A 412 -4.20 38.30 23.15
N LYS A 413 -3.02 38.69 23.65
CA LYS A 413 -1.90 37.75 23.83
C LYS A 413 -2.36 36.59 24.72
N ASN A 414 -1.66 35.45 24.63
CA ASN A 414 -1.95 34.24 25.43
C ASN A 414 -3.31 33.58 25.14
N SER A 415 -3.94 33.85 24.00
CA SER A 415 -5.16 33.15 23.55
C SER A 415 -4.89 31.83 22.82
N GLY A 416 -3.63 31.40 22.71
CA GLY A 416 -3.24 30.22 21.94
C GLY A 416 -3.15 30.43 20.43
N LYS A 417 -3.79 31.47 19.86
CA LYS A 417 -3.88 31.69 18.40
C LYS A 417 -2.58 31.43 17.64
N THR A 418 -1.48 32.13 17.95
CA THR A 418 -0.21 31.92 17.23
C THR A 418 0.33 30.49 17.32
N SER A 419 0.06 29.78 18.42
CA SER A 419 0.51 28.39 18.64
C SER A 419 -0.22 27.38 17.76
N TRP A 420 -1.47 27.63 17.38
CA TRP A 420 -2.22 26.72 16.49
C TRP A 420 -1.59 26.58 15.11
N SER A 421 -0.79 27.57 14.68
CA SER A 421 -0.04 27.50 13.43
C SER A 421 1.04 26.41 13.39
N ALA A 422 1.39 25.82 14.55
CA ALA A 422 2.33 24.71 14.64
C ALA A 422 1.85 23.45 13.89
N ILE A 423 0.53 23.24 13.79
CA ILE A 423 -0.08 22.14 13.03
C ILE A 423 0.44 22.15 11.58
N PHE A 424 0.32 23.31 10.92
CA PHE A 424 0.71 23.45 9.52
C PHE A 424 2.22 23.30 9.31
N ARG A 425 3.03 23.75 10.26
CA ARG A 425 4.50 23.62 10.18
C ARG A 425 4.98 22.19 10.37
N ARG A 426 4.16 21.31 10.95
CA ARG A 426 4.46 19.88 11.04
C ARG A 426 4.12 19.14 9.74
N ILE A 427 3.06 19.57 9.06
CA ILE A 427 2.44 18.88 7.91
C ILE A 427 2.92 19.45 6.56
N MET A 428 3.42 20.68 6.53
CA MET A 428 3.89 21.34 5.31
C MET A 428 5.40 21.64 5.42
N PRO A 429 6.18 21.45 4.35
CA PRO A 429 7.56 21.89 4.31
C PRO A 429 7.69 23.39 4.58
N VAL A 430 8.69 23.79 5.36
CA VAL A 430 8.85 25.18 5.82
C VAL A 430 9.02 26.13 4.63
N GLU A 431 9.64 25.69 3.54
CA GLU A 431 9.86 26.48 2.33
C GLU A 431 8.56 26.79 1.58
N MET A 432 7.52 25.98 1.77
CA MET A 432 6.20 26.19 1.15
C MET A 432 5.29 27.09 2.01
N ILE A 433 5.75 27.46 3.23
CA ILE A 433 5.04 28.34 4.15
C ILE A 433 5.66 29.75 4.11
N VAL A 434 4.92 30.72 3.61
CA VAL A 434 5.33 32.12 3.71
C VAL A 434 4.96 32.63 5.11
N SER A 435 5.97 32.86 5.95
CA SER A 435 5.78 33.33 7.32
C SER A 435 6.20 34.79 7.48
N VAL A 436 5.34 35.60 8.08
CA VAL A 436 5.62 37.00 8.43
C VAL A 436 5.66 37.14 9.94
N ALA A 437 6.83 37.47 10.47
CA ALA A 437 7.02 37.75 11.89
C ALA A 437 6.75 39.22 12.22
N SER A 438 6.53 39.52 13.51
CA SER A 438 6.38 40.88 14.02
C SER A 438 7.60 41.74 13.67
N GLY A 439 7.39 42.79 12.86
CA GLY A 439 8.43 43.75 12.46
C GLY A 439 8.98 43.57 11.03
N GLY A 440 8.67 42.46 10.36
CA GLY A 440 8.97 42.29 8.93
C GLY A 440 7.92 42.97 8.05
N GLN A 441 8.34 43.49 6.89
CA GLN A 441 7.40 43.92 5.85
C GLN A 441 7.02 42.72 4.97
N PHE A 442 5.73 42.46 4.83
CA PHE A 442 5.23 41.46 3.90
C PHE A 442 5.04 42.04 2.50
N SER A 443 5.59 41.36 1.50
CA SER A 443 5.41 41.68 0.08
C SER A 443 4.58 40.59 -0.60
N ALA A 444 3.72 40.98 -1.53
CA ALA A 444 2.91 40.07 -2.33
C ALA A 444 3.78 39.06 -3.10
N GLY A 445 4.89 39.51 -3.69
CA GLY A 445 5.85 38.64 -4.38
C GLY A 445 6.66 37.68 -3.50
N MET A 446 6.38 37.60 -2.19
CA MET A 446 6.82 36.47 -1.37
C MET A 446 5.99 35.21 -1.63
N ILE A 447 4.75 35.37 -2.11
CA ILE A 447 3.88 34.28 -2.53
C ILE A 447 4.32 33.84 -3.92
N ARG A 448 4.63 32.55 -4.05
CA ARG A 448 5.05 31.90 -5.30
C ARG A 448 4.07 30.79 -5.67
N ASN A 449 4.19 30.26 -6.89
CA ASN A 449 3.39 29.13 -7.36
C ASN A 449 3.52 27.88 -6.48
N GLU A 450 4.62 27.76 -5.72
CA GLU A 450 4.85 26.65 -4.79
C GLU A 450 4.28 26.90 -3.39
N THR A 451 3.83 28.12 -3.07
CA THR A 451 3.35 28.47 -1.73
C THR A 451 2.07 27.71 -1.39
N GLU A 452 2.10 26.98 -0.28
CA GLU A 452 0.97 26.20 0.21
C GLU A 452 0.16 26.93 1.28
N LEU A 453 0.79 27.81 2.06
CA LEU A 453 0.14 28.54 3.15
C LEU A 453 0.87 29.86 3.44
N VAL A 454 0.09 30.90 3.73
CA VAL A 454 0.62 32.16 4.28
C VAL A 454 0.26 32.28 5.76
N ILE A 455 1.27 32.40 6.62
CA ILE A 455 1.13 32.66 8.06
C ILE A 455 1.54 34.10 8.34
N ALA A 456 0.57 34.96 8.63
CA ALA A 456 0.82 36.36 8.95
C ALA A 456 0.59 36.63 10.44
N ASN A 457 1.69 36.85 11.17
CA ASN A 457 1.62 37.35 12.54
C ASN A 457 1.57 38.88 12.49
N HIS A 458 0.39 39.43 12.81
CA HIS A 458 0.02 40.84 12.73
C HIS A 458 -0.29 41.35 11.32
N LEU A 459 -1.54 41.77 11.10
CA LEU A 459 -1.98 42.47 9.88
C LEU A 459 -1.22 43.77 9.61
N THR A 460 -0.67 44.40 10.66
CA THR A 460 0.14 45.63 10.54
C THR A 460 1.46 45.43 9.78
N ALA A 461 1.88 44.19 9.55
CA ALA A 461 3.07 43.87 8.76
C ALA A 461 2.86 44.04 7.24
N MET A 462 1.62 44.22 6.79
CA MET A 462 1.28 44.36 5.37
C MET A 462 0.99 45.82 5.01
N THR A 463 1.54 46.28 3.88
CA THR A 463 1.21 47.61 3.34
C THR A 463 -0.23 47.65 2.80
N PRO A 464 -0.88 48.83 2.69
CA PRO A 464 -2.20 48.92 2.06
C PRO A 464 -2.26 48.34 0.63
N ARG A 465 -1.17 48.49 -0.15
CA ARG A 465 -1.06 47.88 -1.49
C ARG A 465 -1.04 46.36 -1.40
N THR A 466 -0.22 45.81 -0.50
CA THR A 466 -0.14 44.36 -0.28
C THR A 466 -1.46 43.77 0.20
N ILE A 467 -2.16 44.48 1.08
CA ILE A 467 -3.48 44.09 1.59
C ILE A 467 -4.51 44.07 0.49
N ARG A 468 -4.52 45.07 -0.39
CA ARG A 468 -5.39 45.06 -1.57
C ARG A 468 -5.07 43.87 -2.48
N ALA A 469 -3.81 43.64 -2.79
CA ALA A 469 -3.40 42.50 -3.61
C ALA A 469 -3.87 41.17 -2.99
N VAL A 470 -3.62 40.96 -1.70
CA VAL A 470 -3.91 39.70 -0.99
C VAL A 470 -5.38 39.48 -0.66
N LEU A 471 -6.06 40.50 -0.12
CA LEU A 471 -7.41 40.39 0.42
C LEU A 471 -8.48 40.83 -0.58
N GLU A 472 -8.20 41.78 -1.49
CA GLU A 472 -9.20 42.30 -2.43
C GLU A 472 -9.10 41.69 -3.83
N VAL A 473 -7.88 41.62 -4.39
CA VAL A 473 -7.63 41.24 -5.79
C VAL A 473 -7.40 39.73 -5.92
N GLY A 474 -6.63 39.12 -5.01
CA GLY A 474 -6.29 37.70 -5.09
C GLY A 474 -5.14 37.39 -6.05
N CYS A 475 -4.35 38.39 -6.45
CA CYS A 475 -3.14 38.21 -7.25
C CYS A 475 -2.11 39.31 -6.98
N ASP A 476 -0.85 39.04 -7.32
CA ASP A 476 0.16 40.09 -7.44
C ASP A 476 0.14 40.67 -8.86
N PRO A 477 -0.28 41.95 -9.05
CA PRO A 477 -0.34 42.55 -10.38
C PRO A 477 1.04 42.68 -11.04
N ASP A 478 2.13 42.61 -10.28
CA ASP A 478 3.49 42.72 -10.81
C ASP A 478 4.05 41.34 -11.24
N GLN A 479 3.43 40.22 -10.82
CA GLN A 479 3.94 38.86 -11.07
C GLN A 479 2.94 37.91 -11.74
N GLU A 480 1.69 38.32 -11.96
CA GLU A 480 0.59 37.48 -12.51
C GLU A 480 0.35 36.17 -11.73
N VAL A 481 0.82 36.08 -10.48
CA VAL A 481 0.61 34.91 -9.61
C VAL A 481 -0.75 35.03 -8.91
N LEU A 482 -1.61 34.04 -9.11
CA LEU A 482 -2.87 33.90 -8.38
C LEU A 482 -2.62 33.42 -6.94
N PHE A 483 -3.35 33.96 -5.98
CA PHE A 483 -3.27 33.57 -4.56
C PHE A 483 -4.28 32.47 -4.24
N ASP A 484 -4.01 31.27 -4.75
CA ASP A 484 -4.77 30.03 -4.54
C ASP A 484 -4.42 29.31 -3.21
N CYS A 485 -3.56 29.91 -2.40
CA CYS A 485 -3.19 29.42 -1.09
C CYS A 485 -4.08 29.98 0.04
N PRO A 486 -4.29 29.20 1.12
CA PRO A 486 -4.92 29.66 2.35
C PRO A 486 -4.06 30.69 3.11
N PHE A 487 -4.75 31.46 3.96
CA PHE A 487 -4.14 32.48 4.81
C PHE A 487 -4.55 32.24 6.25
N TYR A 488 -3.54 32.10 7.11
CA TYR A 488 -3.67 32.03 8.55
C TYR A 488 -3.16 33.35 9.16
N ILE A 489 -4.08 34.21 9.58
CA ILE A 489 -3.73 35.56 10.07
C ILE A 489 -4.04 35.65 11.55
N THR A 490 -3.08 36.13 12.35
CA THR A 490 -3.32 36.44 13.77
C THR A 490 -3.06 37.90 14.06
N THR A 491 -3.90 38.53 14.88
CA THR A 491 -3.65 39.90 15.35
C THR A 491 -4.25 40.16 16.72
N ASN A 492 -3.66 41.12 17.46
CA ASN A 492 -4.20 41.54 18.75
C ASN A 492 -5.25 42.66 18.62
N ARG A 493 -5.17 43.43 17.53
CA ARG A 493 -6.08 44.53 17.20
C ARG A 493 -6.28 44.57 15.70
N LEU A 494 -7.48 44.94 15.26
CA LEU A 494 -7.70 45.22 13.85
C LEU A 494 -6.96 46.50 13.47
N THR A 495 -6.25 46.46 12.35
CA THR A 495 -5.61 47.65 11.79
C THR A 495 -6.69 48.55 11.21
N ASN A 496 -6.56 49.86 11.43
CA ASN A 496 -7.47 50.83 10.84
C ASN A 496 -6.92 51.30 9.48
N TYR A 497 -7.59 50.92 8.40
CA TYR A 497 -7.29 51.34 7.02
C TYR A 497 -8.19 52.49 6.54
N GLY A 498 -8.87 53.19 7.46
CA GLY A 498 -9.81 54.26 7.14
C GLY A 498 -11.01 53.76 6.34
N ASP A 499 -11.35 54.47 5.27
CA ASP A 499 -12.53 54.21 4.43
C ASP A 499 -12.51 52.84 3.73
N GLN A 500 -11.35 52.18 3.69
CA GLN A 500 -11.17 50.86 3.04
C GLN A 500 -11.51 49.69 3.96
N ASN A 501 -11.69 49.92 5.27
CA ASN A 501 -11.95 48.86 6.25
C ASN A 501 -13.10 47.94 5.85
N GLN A 502 -14.21 48.50 5.37
CA GLN A 502 -15.39 47.71 5.02
C GLN A 502 -15.12 46.78 3.83
N ARG A 503 -14.28 47.18 2.87
CA ARG A 503 -13.93 46.34 1.71
C ARG A 503 -12.96 45.22 2.11
N ILE A 504 -11.94 45.55 2.90
CA ILE A 504 -10.92 44.61 3.37
C ILE A 504 -11.54 43.54 4.30
N TYR A 505 -12.32 43.95 5.30
CA TYR A 505 -12.86 43.00 6.28
C TYR A 505 -14.01 42.15 5.73
N ARG A 506 -14.69 42.56 4.65
CA ARG A 506 -15.65 41.69 3.94
C ARG A 506 -15.00 40.43 3.33
N ARG A 507 -13.69 40.46 3.14
CA ARG A 507 -12.86 39.36 2.61
C ARG A 507 -12.18 38.54 3.70
N CYS A 508 -12.48 38.84 4.97
CA CYS A 508 -11.96 38.13 6.12
C CYS A 508 -13.09 37.43 6.88
N SER A 509 -12.83 36.22 7.35
CA SER A 509 -13.60 35.58 8.41
C SER A 509 -12.87 35.86 9.73
N VAL A 510 -13.38 36.85 10.47
CA VAL A 510 -12.74 37.31 11.71
C VAL A 510 -13.37 36.60 12.91
N TYR A 511 -12.54 35.86 13.65
CA TYR A 511 -12.95 35.14 14.85
C TYR A 511 -12.26 35.72 16.09
N GLN A 512 -13.04 36.00 17.12
CA GLN A 512 -12.54 36.59 18.36
C GLN A 512 -12.07 35.52 19.33
N THR A 513 -10.81 35.60 19.74
CA THR A 513 -10.18 34.67 20.69
C THR A 513 -10.15 35.26 22.10
N LYS A 514 -10.16 34.39 23.11
CA LYS A 514 -10.06 34.78 24.52
C LYS A 514 -8.71 34.36 25.09
N ALA A 515 -8.16 35.17 25.99
CA ALA A 515 -6.94 34.78 26.71
C ALA A 515 -7.21 33.50 27.52
N LEU A 516 -6.23 32.61 27.58
CA LEU A 516 -6.32 31.42 28.43
C LEU A 516 -6.22 31.85 29.90
N PRO A 517 -7.01 31.25 30.81
CA PRO A 517 -6.92 31.51 32.25
C PRO A 517 -5.53 31.20 32.81
N SER A 518 -4.92 30.11 32.33
CA SER A 518 -3.62 29.59 32.76
C SER A 518 -2.81 29.17 31.53
N PRO A 519 -2.12 30.10 30.85
CA PRO A 519 -1.35 29.77 29.66
C PRO A 519 -0.13 28.91 30.01
N THR A 520 -0.12 27.68 29.48
CA THR A 520 0.98 26.72 29.73
C THR A 520 2.16 26.96 28.76
N PRO A 521 3.40 27.08 29.26
CA PRO A 521 4.59 27.16 28.41
C PRO A 521 4.73 25.93 27.48
N GLY A 522 5.25 26.15 26.27
CA GLY A 522 5.50 25.06 25.31
C GLY A 522 4.26 24.57 24.54
N ALA A 523 3.14 25.28 24.58
CA ALA A 523 1.94 24.91 23.81
C ALA A 523 2.22 24.75 22.31
N TYR A 524 3.07 25.62 21.74
CA TYR A 524 3.50 25.50 20.34
C TYR A 524 4.18 24.16 20.05
N GLN A 525 5.18 23.76 20.85
CA GLN A 525 5.92 22.52 20.64
C GLN A 525 5.00 21.31 20.82
N TRP A 526 4.16 21.33 21.85
CA TRP A 526 3.20 20.25 22.07
C TRP A 526 2.25 20.07 20.87
N ILE A 527 1.70 21.16 20.32
CA ILE A 527 0.83 21.12 19.14
C ILE A 527 1.61 20.65 17.89
N TYR A 528 2.89 21.01 17.78
CA TYR A 528 3.74 20.53 16.69
C TYR A 528 3.93 19.00 16.75
N ASP A 529 4.20 18.48 17.94
CA ASP A 529 4.43 17.05 18.16
C ASP A 529 3.13 16.22 18.02
N HIS A 530 1.97 16.81 18.37
CA HIS A 530 0.64 16.20 18.32
C HIS A 530 -0.22 16.78 17.19
N ALA A 531 0.40 17.13 16.06
CA ALA A 531 -0.31 17.81 14.97
C ALA A 531 -1.43 16.94 14.40
N MET A 532 -1.20 15.62 14.27
CA MET A 532 -2.22 14.70 13.76
C MET A 532 -3.38 14.51 14.72
N ASP A 533 -3.17 14.48 16.04
CA ASP A 533 -4.27 14.53 17.02
C ASP A 533 -5.16 15.76 16.80
N CYS A 534 -4.55 16.91 16.55
CA CYS A 534 -5.29 18.15 16.29
C CYS A 534 -6.07 18.08 14.97
N VAL A 535 -5.47 17.51 13.92
CA VAL A 535 -6.10 17.38 12.60
C VAL A 535 -7.26 16.38 12.63
N ALA A 536 -7.04 15.19 13.17
CA ALA A 536 -8.05 14.16 13.33
C ALA A 536 -9.22 14.66 14.19
N TRP A 537 -8.93 15.30 15.32
CA TRP A 537 -9.99 15.88 16.16
C TRP A 537 -10.79 16.98 15.45
N MET A 538 -10.13 17.86 14.68
CA MET A 538 -10.85 18.84 13.86
C MET A 538 -11.75 18.15 12.83
N ALA A 539 -11.24 17.09 12.18
CA ALA A 539 -11.98 16.30 11.22
C ALA A 539 -13.23 15.67 11.84
N ASP A 540 -13.10 14.98 12.98
CA ASP A 540 -14.21 14.35 13.70
C ASP A 540 -15.27 15.38 14.10
N MET A 541 -14.86 16.49 14.72
CA MET A 541 -15.79 17.56 15.10
C MET A 541 -16.56 18.13 13.91
N ILE A 542 -15.91 18.25 12.75
CA ILE A 542 -16.54 18.77 11.54
C ILE A 542 -17.49 17.73 10.94
N ASN A 543 -17.08 16.45 10.85
CA ASN A 543 -17.87 15.36 10.31
C ASN A 543 -19.16 15.16 11.13
N ASP A 544 -19.03 15.08 12.45
CA ASP A 544 -20.16 14.87 13.37
C ASP A 544 -21.18 16.02 13.37
N ASN A 545 -20.76 17.21 12.95
CA ASN A 545 -21.55 18.44 13.04
C ASN A 545 -21.61 19.16 11.69
N ILE A 546 -21.54 18.40 10.60
CA ILE A 546 -21.38 18.96 9.25
C ILE A 546 -22.53 19.92 8.89
N ASP A 547 -23.73 19.69 9.43
CA ASP A 547 -24.93 20.51 9.22
C ASP A 547 -24.78 21.97 9.66
N PHE A 548 -23.83 22.28 10.55
CA PHE A 548 -23.53 23.66 10.95
C PHE A 548 -22.77 24.45 9.87
N ILE A 549 -22.31 23.79 8.82
CA ILE A 549 -21.51 24.40 7.75
C ILE A 549 -22.37 24.48 6.49
N GLY A 550 -22.53 25.68 5.92
CA GLY A 550 -23.25 25.85 4.65
C GLY A 550 -22.59 25.09 3.49
N GLN A 551 -23.37 24.60 2.53
CA GLN A 551 -22.86 23.81 1.40
C GLN A 551 -21.85 24.60 0.55
N GLU A 552 -22.06 25.90 0.37
CA GLU A 552 -21.15 26.82 -0.33
C GLU A 552 -19.77 26.93 0.34
N GLU A 553 -19.68 26.53 1.60
CA GLU A 553 -18.45 26.52 2.36
C GLU A 553 -17.67 25.21 2.23
N ARG A 554 -18.26 24.14 1.69
CA ARG A 554 -17.71 22.77 1.58
C ARG A 554 -17.15 22.43 0.18
N TRP A 555 -16.84 23.45 -0.63
CA TRP A 555 -16.46 23.33 -2.04
C TRP A 555 -15.26 22.43 -2.38
N TYR A 556 -14.43 22.05 -1.40
CA TYR A 556 -13.31 21.13 -1.61
C TYR A 556 -13.68 19.66 -1.39
N GLU A 557 -14.85 19.38 -0.81
CA GLU A 557 -15.37 18.03 -0.55
C GLU A 557 -15.96 17.42 -1.83
N ASP A 558 -16.67 18.21 -2.63
CA ASP A 558 -17.30 17.76 -3.88
C ASP A 558 -16.29 17.35 -4.96
N MET A 559 -15.06 17.87 -4.90
CA MET A 559 -13.97 17.51 -5.82
C MET A 559 -13.28 16.20 -5.46
N ALA A 560 -13.54 15.62 -4.27
CA ALA A 560 -13.02 14.30 -3.90
C ALA A 560 -13.68 13.16 -4.70
N VAL A 561 -14.87 13.41 -5.27
CA VAL A 561 -15.68 12.40 -5.96
C VAL A 561 -15.09 12.00 -7.33
N GLU A 562 -14.26 12.82 -7.97
CA GLU A 562 -13.57 12.46 -9.23
C GLU A 562 -12.36 11.53 -9.03
N HIS A 563 -11.86 11.39 -7.80
CA HIS A 563 -10.70 10.54 -7.46
C HIS A 563 -10.98 9.51 -6.35
N ALA A 564 -12.24 9.36 -5.92
CA ALA A 564 -12.61 8.42 -4.87
C ALA A 564 -12.61 6.97 -5.40
N LEU A 565 -11.75 6.13 -4.80
CA LEU A 565 -11.92 4.68 -4.86
C LEU A 565 -13.24 4.27 -4.17
N PRO A 566 -13.88 3.14 -4.57
CA PRO A 566 -15.15 2.71 -4.01
C PRO A 566 -15.10 2.54 -2.48
N ARG A 567 -16.17 2.98 -1.83
CA ARG A 567 -16.40 3.08 -0.37
C ARG A 567 -16.47 1.76 0.42
N GLU A 568 -16.10 0.62 -0.16
CA GLU A 568 -16.16 -0.65 0.54
C GLU A 568 -14.80 -0.96 1.17
N VAL A 569 -14.81 -1.36 2.45
CA VAL A 569 -13.65 -1.72 3.30
C VAL A 569 -13.05 -0.55 4.10
N CYS A 570 -13.70 -0.14 5.19
CA CYS A 570 -13.03 0.52 6.31
C CYS A 570 -13.44 -0.04 7.68
N GLU A 571 -14.66 -0.53 7.85
CA GLU A 571 -15.09 -1.09 9.16
C GLU A 571 -14.55 -2.51 9.44
N LEU A 572 -14.18 -3.29 8.43
CA LEU A 572 -13.76 -4.70 8.63
C LEU A 572 -12.27 -4.87 8.95
N GLN A 573 -11.40 -3.91 8.61
CA GLN A 573 -9.95 -4.04 8.84
C GLN A 573 -9.47 -3.42 10.17
N LEU A 574 -10.22 -2.48 10.75
CA LEU A 574 -9.88 -1.90 12.06
C LEU A 574 -10.13 -2.89 13.22
N VAL A 575 -11.09 -3.81 13.07
CA VAL A 575 -11.43 -4.83 14.08
C VAL A 575 -10.33 -5.90 14.23
N ASP A 576 -9.61 -6.22 13.16
CA ASP A 576 -8.55 -7.25 13.20
C ASP A 576 -7.25 -6.74 13.85
N VAL A 577 -7.02 -5.43 13.86
CA VAL A 577 -5.88 -4.81 14.56
C VAL A 577 -6.14 -4.70 16.07
N GLU A 578 -7.39 -4.50 16.50
CA GLU A 578 -7.76 -4.56 17.92
C GLU A 578 -7.63 -5.97 18.52
N ARG A 579 -7.87 -7.02 17.73
CA ARG A 579 -7.74 -8.42 18.18
C ARG A 579 -6.30 -8.87 18.38
N THR A 580 -5.35 -8.29 17.65
CA THR A 580 -3.92 -8.67 17.76
C THR A 580 -3.20 -7.99 18.93
N LEU A 581 -3.78 -6.97 19.57
CA LEU A 581 -3.14 -6.19 20.64
C LEU A 581 -3.66 -6.49 22.06
N ASN A 582 -4.70 -7.31 22.22
CA ASN A 582 -5.37 -7.57 23.51
C ASN A 582 -5.16 -8.98 24.09
N LEU A 583 -4.04 -9.64 23.78
CA LEU A 583 -3.65 -10.86 24.49
C LEU A 583 -2.67 -10.52 25.62
N GLN A 584 -3.22 -10.26 26.82
CA GLN A 584 -2.49 -10.52 28.06
C GLN A 584 -2.62 -12.01 28.42
N PRO A 585 -1.59 -12.60 29.05
CA PRO A 585 -1.55 -14.03 29.33
C PRO A 585 -2.48 -14.35 30.49
N HIS A 586 -3.28 -15.40 30.34
CA HIS A 586 -3.90 -16.05 31.48
C HIS A 586 -3.46 -17.50 31.52
N ASP A 587 -2.85 -17.83 32.65
CA ASP A 587 -2.29 -19.12 33.03
C ASP A 587 -3.33 -20.25 33.04
N ASP A 588 -2.77 -21.44 32.91
CA ASP A 588 -3.31 -22.80 33.01
C ASP A 588 -4.32 -23.01 34.14
N ASP A 589 -5.27 -23.93 33.93
CA ASP A 589 -5.55 -25.04 34.85
C ASP A 589 -6.47 -26.08 34.16
N ASP A 590 -5.93 -27.28 34.09
CA ASP A 590 -6.49 -28.64 34.03
C ASP A 590 -7.99 -28.84 34.28
N ASP A 591 -8.60 -29.77 33.53
CA ASP A 591 -9.10 -31.07 34.04
C ASP A 591 -10.08 -31.71 33.02
N ASP A 592 -9.72 -32.94 32.64
CA ASP A 592 -10.53 -34.13 32.38
C ASP A 592 -12.05 -34.00 32.13
N ASP A 593 -12.53 -34.68 31.09
CA ASP A 593 -13.51 -35.77 31.26
C ASP A 593 -13.70 -36.55 29.95
N ASP A 594 -13.32 -37.82 30.03
CA ASP A 594 -13.73 -38.95 29.18
C ASP A 594 -15.27 -39.13 29.22
N ASP A 595 -15.82 -39.65 28.12
CA ASP A 595 -16.83 -40.72 28.07
C ASP A 595 -17.34 -40.83 26.61
N ASN A 596 -16.91 -41.87 25.88
CA ASN A 596 -17.65 -43.13 25.69
C ASN A 596 -19.05 -42.97 25.06
N ASP A 597 -19.24 -43.56 23.88
CA ASP A 597 -20.16 -44.69 23.72
C ASP A 597 -20.10 -45.26 22.29
N ASP A 598 -19.49 -46.44 22.25
CA ASP A 598 -19.79 -47.68 21.52
C ASP A 598 -21.00 -47.78 20.57
N GLN A 599 -20.80 -48.71 19.62
CA GLN A 599 -21.71 -49.70 19.02
C GLN A 599 -21.69 -49.66 17.48
N ASP A 600 -21.58 -50.75 16.72
CA ASP A 600 -21.25 -52.18 16.95
C ASP A 600 -21.31 -52.85 15.55
N ASP A 601 -20.72 -54.04 15.45
CA ASP A 601 -20.97 -55.16 14.51
C ASP A 601 -20.22 -55.25 13.15
N ASP A 602 -19.13 -56.05 13.18
CA ASP A 602 -18.94 -57.40 12.58
C ASP A 602 -19.17 -57.58 11.05
N ASP A 603 -18.31 -58.25 10.26
CA ASP A 603 -17.80 -59.63 10.40
C ASP A 603 -16.59 -59.91 9.45
N ARG A 604 -15.55 -60.59 9.98
CA ARG A 604 -14.78 -61.76 9.44
C ARG A 604 -13.90 -61.65 8.20
N ASP A 605 -12.80 -62.39 8.00
CA ASP A 605 -11.91 -63.29 8.77
C ASP A 605 -10.73 -63.59 7.80
N GLY A 606 -9.51 -63.86 8.29
CA GLY A 606 -8.49 -64.54 7.48
C GLY A 606 -7.02 -64.31 7.84
N ASP A 607 -6.58 -64.97 8.91
CA ASP A 607 -5.25 -65.52 9.24
C ASP A 607 -4.04 -65.19 8.34
N GLN A 608 -2.94 -64.72 8.96
CA GLN A 608 -1.68 -65.47 8.95
C GLN A 608 -0.67 -64.99 9.99
N ASP A 609 -0.16 -65.98 10.72
CA ASP A 609 0.86 -65.93 11.77
C ASP A 609 2.23 -65.43 11.31
N GLY A 610 3.03 -64.93 12.26
CA GLY A 610 4.43 -64.61 12.04
C GLY A 610 5.12 -64.04 13.29
N ASP A 611 5.42 -64.94 14.24
CA ASP A 611 6.25 -64.75 15.42
C ASP A 611 7.61 -64.08 15.16
N GLY A 612 8.18 -63.43 16.18
CA GLY A 612 9.60 -63.11 16.23
C GLY A 612 10.01 -61.98 17.19
N ASP A 613 9.71 -62.16 18.47
CA ASP A 613 10.62 -62.09 19.63
C ASP A 613 11.88 -61.19 19.65
N ASP A 614 12.05 -60.60 20.83
CA ASP A 614 13.27 -60.28 21.60
C ASP A 614 14.14 -59.08 21.16
N ASP A 615 14.19 -58.05 22.02
CA ASP A 615 15.41 -57.80 22.79
C ASP A 615 15.09 -56.95 24.03
N ASP A 616 15.37 -57.61 25.14
CA ASP A 616 15.29 -57.24 26.54
C ASP A 616 16.39 -56.24 26.99
N ASP A 617 16.14 -55.67 28.16
CA ASP A 617 17.10 -55.42 29.25
C ASP A 617 18.05 -54.19 29.21
N ASP A 618 17.65 -53.24 30.06
CA ASP A 618 18.29 -52.99 31.36
C ASP A 618 19.50 -52.04 31.52
N ASP A 619 19.25 -51.15 32.48
CA ASP A 619 20.06 -50.88 33.68
C ASP A 619 21.15 -49.79 33.68
N ASP A 620 20.89 -48.86 34.61
CA ASP A 620 21.72 -48.52 35.76
C ASP A 620 22.76 -47.39 35.66
N ASP A 621 22.31 -46.29 36.28
CA ASP A 621 22.81 -45.77 37.56
C ASP A 621 24.07 -44.90 37.65
N ASP A 622 23.88 -43.97 38.58
CA ASP A 622 24.84 -43.33 39.46
C ASP A 622 25.78 -42.25 38.91
N ALA A 623 26.20 -41.24 39.69
CA ALA A 623 25.67 -40.49 40.83
C ALA A 623 26.82 -39.55 41.24
N ALA A 624 26.45 -38.48 41.96
CA ALA A 624 27.29 -37.74 42.92
C ALA A 624 28.42 -36.85 42.35
N ALA A 625 28.81 -35.73 42.97
CA ALA A 625 28.29 -34.86 44.02
C ALA A 625 29.27 -33.68 44.17
N GLY A 626 28.83 -32.59 44.79
CA GLY A 626 29.67 -31.55 45.39
C GLY A 626 29.17 -30.12 45.11
N GLU A 627 28.26 -29.54 45.89
CA GLU A 627 28.50 -28.82 47.18
C GLU A 627 29.47 -27.61 47.02
N PHE A 628 29.27 -26.38 47.51
CA PHE A 628 28.50 -25.89 48.66
C PHE A 628 28.41 -24.33 48.70
N SER A 629 27.56 -23.83 49.62
CA SER A 629 27.39 -22.47 50.21
C SER A 629 26.50 -21.49 49.44
N GLY A 630 25.36 -20.96 49.95
CA GLY A 630 24.92 -20.55 51.30
C GLY A 630 24.74 -19.01 51.27
N SER A 631 23.68 -18.31 51.68
CA SER A 631 22.59 -18.46 52.66
C SER A 631 21.53 -17.36 52.37
N SER A 632 20.21 -17.61 52.32
CA SER A 632 19.20 -17.48 53.42
C SER A 632 18.95 -16.04 53.93
N ILE A 633 17.75 -15.50 54.21
CA ILE A 633 16.31 -15.76 53.99
C ILE A 633 15.55 -14.62 54.73
N SER A 634 14.26 -14.41 54.39
CA SER A 634 13.15 -13.88 55.23
C SER A 634 12.81 -12.38 55.08
N THR A 635 11.56 -11.91 54.90
CA THR A 635 10.21 -12.53 54.97
C THR A 635 9.12 -11.59 54.41
N MET A 636 8.23 -12.14 53.56
CA MET A 636 6.74 -12.10 53.55
C MET A 636 5.87 -10.79 53.44
N PRO A 637 4.60 -10.92 52.94
CA PRO A 637 3.90 -9.98 52.04
C PRO A 637 2.62 -9.33 52.63
N PRO A 638 1.87 -8.48 51.87
CA PRO A 638 0.61 -7.90 52.34
C PRO A 638 -0.66 -8.66 51.89
N ARG A 639 -1.71 -8.49 52.71
CA ARG A 639 -3.01 -9.17 52.72
C ARG A 639 -4.04 -8.62 51.71
N LYS A 640 -4.91 -9.50 51.20
CA LYS A 640 -6.24 -9.24 50.60
C LYS A 640 -7.25 -8.68 51.64
N ARG A 641 -8.17 -7.77 51.24
CA ARG A 641 -9.65 -7.96 51.35
C ARG A 641 -10.49 -6.72 50.93
N ARG A 642 -11.59 -7.07 50.23
CA ARG A 642 -12.97 -6.53 50.20
C ARG A 642 -13.39 -5.45 49.19
N CYS A 643 -14.14 -5.93 48.20
CA CYS A 643 -15.24 -5.25 47.50
C CYS A 643 -16.53 -5.20 48.35
N ARG A 644 -17.30 -4.11 48.21
CA ARG A 644 -18.77 -3.93 48.35
C ARG A 644 -19.09 -2.61 47.61
N GLY A 645 -20.13 -2.41 46.82
CA GLY A 645 -21.29 -3.19 46.41
C GLY A 645 -22.21 -2.27 45.57
N PHE A 646 -22.81 -2.86 44.54
CA PHE A 646 -23.92 -2.47 43.64
C PHE A 646 -25.14 -1.80 44.32
N PRO A 647 -26.13 -1.16 43.62
CA PRO A 647 -26.92 -1.86 42.58
C PRO A 647 -27.53 -1.08 41.40
N LEU A 648 -27.62 -1.82 40.29
CA LEU A 648 -28.69 -1.76 39.29
C LEU A 648 -29.90 -2.56 39.83
N GLN A 649 -31.10 -2.02 39.70
CA GLN A 649 -32.35 -2.76 39.95
C GLN A 649 -32.91 -3.27 38.62
N TYR A 650 -33.12 -4.58 38.55
CA TYR A 650 -33.98 -5.24 37.58
C TYR A 650 -35.37 -5.39 38.18
N GLU A 651 -36.39 -5.16 37.36
CA GLU A 651 -37.77 -5.56 37.57
C GLU A 651 -37.93 -7.08 37.51
N THR A 652 -38.78 -7.64 38.37
CA THR A 652 -39.47 -8.90 38.12
C THR A 652 -40.90 -8.86 38.68
N LEU A 653 -41.85 -8.90 37.74
CA LEU A 653 -43.08 -9.69 37.66
C LEU A 653 -43.67 -10.35 38.94
N ASN A 654 -45.00 -10.16 39.01
CA ASN A 654 -46.06 -11.07 39.49
C ASN A 654 -46.32 -11.19 41.00
N ALA A 655 -47.21 -10.33 41.48
CA ALA A 655 -48.54 -10.72 41.98
C ALA A 655 -49.53 -9.56 41.76
#